data_AF-A0A543EG48-F1
#
_entry.id   AF-A0A543EG48-F1
#
_cell.length_a   1.000
_cell.length_b   1.000
_cell.length_c   1.000
_cell.angle_alpha   90.00
_cell.angle_beta   90.00
_cell.angle_gamma   90.00
#
_symmetry.space_group_name_H-M   'P 1'
#
loop_
_entity.id
_entity.type
_entity.pdbx_description
1 polymer ?
#
loop_
_entity_poly.entity_id
_entity_poly.type
_entity_poly.pdbx_seq_one_letter_code
_entity_poly.pdbx_strand_id
1 'polypeptide(L)'
;MTGTIIGNQNPLVGTTYTYEIKPSGLSFGLKGDYEWYLYKKQKNGSWKDITNQPKKGEKVTYRFGEIGLGIEFQMKVYEIKKGILPGMSATKELIGSCILIPTSDKVSKIEKVILFNRGAKDVNKASYRDTLIAQAHCIAMFNREIEFHLWEDDAPGKGHDANINKNNRHTRSYKARVNEKGIAEVSIPLMSDEKILRQMANQFLMKGDRNEGANHEYYVTATYSGQIQGASQVNVDVANPDYKGQPQNQPQPKPQPDKHTPKFPAGQGGGPKQPDPKGNIIEAVFIDDKGNELSKVAVGDKVRVRIHSKNMVGKHIQYVIWEYDTTSNDEVYRSGNIKIPADVCDTSGFVITKDIFGKGIDSPIGDPDSDTQNYFIEIISKDLSAESQKFGVNSEGLMQVEKVKSAAGVQNTQKPDKPGSCICQEQYKDLIWGGKVSCEFRKKVVQICAELWGENRKLEMANGLMAVMNVETASSFKAHQIMGQTLKNVKAITKDDFWLVQKDKKTGKEVRTSRAVGLIQFTQSALQAIGEFKSGSGFDKLHEVKLRFATMGEIKQLDYVKKYFEPSKNKIKTPEDIYLHVFAPKGVNQSDNYVLYEKGTIEYTQNESVDKKSKGTNKGDGKIQRSEILERYHNSYNDGITNKTQKFTCNNSPEKPDEKQSSKCPEDCSQCFEYADVIDNPKLNDQSNNVNKNRFHRTPRYNNKHPKGYYHTGTDILAQLDKELKSMLCGEVVEALDTKGDLGKIVTIKSKDKNGKFIWIRYCHLNSFSVSKGQKIKHGKAFGKSGNTGNAKDISPQYYHVHIEASTDGVFYGGTTRVDPEQFMKTKFDETIKGNHIK
;
A
#
# COMPACT_ATOMS: atom_id res chain seq x y z
N MET A 1 13.84 31.81 42.29
CA MET A 1 13.22 32.35 41.05
C MET A 1 12.99 31.19 40.09
N THR A 2 11.80 31.03 39.49
CA THR A 2 11.48 29.88 38.63
C THR A 2 11.69 30.20 37.15
N GLY A 3 12.88 29.94 36.63
CA GLY A 3 13.16 30.03 35.20
C GLY A 3 12.49 28.92 34.39
N THR A 4 12.08 29.22 33.17
CA THR A 4 11.47 28.27 32.24
C THR A 4 12.53 27.70 31.30
N ILE A 5 12.69 26.37 31.29
CA ILE A 5 13.49 25.70 30.26
C ILE A 5 12.71 25.69 28.94
N ILE A 6 13.32 26.21 27.88
CA ILE A 6 12.82 26.19 26.50
C ILE A 6 13.62 25.19 25.70
N GLY A 7 12.94 24.24 25.08
CA GLY A 7 13.54 23.26 24.17
C GLY A 7 12.55 22.15 23.86
N ASN A 8 12.91 21.26 22.93
CA ASN A 8 12.00 20.20 22.50
C ASN A 8 11.82 19.14 23.60
N GLN A 9 10.59 19.00 24.11
CA GLN A 9 10.23 17.99 25.10
C GLN A 9 10.14 16.57 24.50
N ASN A 10 10.04 16.46 23.18
CA ASN A 10 10.00 15.19 22.46
C ASN A 10 11.11 15.14 21.40
N PRO A 11 12.40 15.12 21.82
CA PRO A 11 13.52 15.17 20.88
C PRO A 11 13.56 13.90 20.00
N LEU A 12 13.70 14.07 18.69
CA LEU A 12 13.94 12.94 17.79
C LEU A 12 15.28 12.27 18.11
N VAL A 13 15.25 10.95 18.29
CA VAL A 13 16.46 10.15 18.48
C VAL A 13 17.40 10.33 17.29
N GLY A 14 18.70 10.44 17.55
CA GLY A 14 19.72 10.71 16.54
C GLY A 14 19.87 12.20 16.18
N THR A 15 18.98 13.09 16.63
CA THR A 15 19.03 14.53 16.36
C THR A 15 19.50 15.33 17.58
N THR A 16 20.29 16.39 17.35
CA THR A 16 20.77 17.29 18.41
C THR A 16 19.78 18.44 18.60
N TYR A 17 19.32 18.65 19.84
CA TYR A 17 18.42 19.74 20.21
C TYR A 17 19.09 20.72 21.18
N THR A 18 18.79 22.00 21.01
CA THR A 18 19.21 23.07 21.92
C THR A 18 18.15 23.30 22.99
N TYR A 19 18.60 23.49 24.22
CA TYR A 19 17.79 23.82 25.38
C TYR A 19 18.34 25.10 26.02
N GLU A 20 17.44 26.02 26.36
CA GLU A 20 17.75 27.36 26.87
C GLU A 20 16.99 27.61 28.17
N ILE A 21 17.59 28.27 29.15
CA ILE A 21 16.89 28.70 30.36
C ILE A 21 16.51 30.19 30.24
N LYS A 22 15.22 30.51 30.42
CA LYS A 22 14.74 31.88 30.54
C LYS A 22 14.43 32.22 32.00
N PRO A 23 15.23 33.02 32.70
CA PRO A 23 14.95 33.40 34.07
C PRO A 23 13.71 34.30 34.16
N SER A 24 12.85 34.03 35.13
CA SER A 24 11.64 34.82 35.39
C SER A 24 11.97 36.01 36.30
N GLY A 25 12.51 37.10 35.74
CA GLY A 25 12.79 38.32 36.50
C GLY A 25 13.48 39.42 35.67
N LEU A 26 13.21 40.68 36.01
CA LEU A 26 13.94 41.88 35.55
C LEU A 26 15.37 41.88 36.14
N SER A 27 16.21 40.94 35.71
CA SER A 27 17.64 40.97 36.00
C SER A 27 18.35 41.73 34.89
N PHE A 28 18.35 43.05 35.00
CA PHE A 28 19.25 43.89 34.25
C PHE A 28 20.70 43.54 34.65
N GLY A 29 21.45 42.91 33.74
CA GLY A 29 22.90 43.13 33.63
C GLY A 29 23.91 42.08 34.13
N LEU A 30 23.52 40.93 34.68
CA LEU A 30 24.50 39.87 35.05
C LEU A 30 24.13 38.52 34.43
N LYS A 31 25.00 37.98 33.56
CA LYS A 31 24.90 36.60 33.05
C LYS A 31 25.06 35.63 34.22
N GLY A 32 24.00 34.88 34.55
CA GLY A 32 24.06 33.84 35.57
C GLY A 32 24.95 32.67 35.13
N ASP A 33 25.68 32.08 36.08
CA ASP A 33 26.44 30.84 35.85
C ASP A 33 25.47 29.65 36.02
N TYR A 34 25.13 28.93 34.94
CA TYR A 34 24.16 27.83 34.99
C TYR A 34 24.80 26.45 34.76
N GLU A 35 24.31 25.42 35.45
CA GLU A 35 24.67 24.01 35.24
C GLU A 35 23.45 23.14 34.95
N TRP A 36 23.57 22.27 33.95
CA TRP A 36 22.51 21.38 33.48
C TRP A 36 22.79 19.92 33.83
N TYR A 37 21.77 19.27 34.37
CA TYR A 37 21.79 17.87 34.80
C TYR A 37 20.68 17.09 34.11
N LEU A 38 20.96 15.83 33.78
CA LEU A 38 20.03 14.93 33.11
C LEU A 38 19.86 13.65 33.92
N TYR A 39 18.62 13.31 34.23
CA TYR A 39 18.24 12.14 35.00
C TYR A 39 17.41 11.19 34.14
N LYS A 40 17.67 9.89 34.21
CA LYS A 40 16.95 8.84 33.48
C LYS A 40 16.01 8.10 34.42
N LYS A 41 14.72 8.00 34.06
CA LYS A 41 13.73 7.23 34.83
C LYS A 41 14.03 5.73 34.74
N GLN A 42 14.10 5.07 35.89
CA GLN A 42 14.34 3.63 36.03
C GLN A 42 13.02 2.85 36.04
N LYS A 43 13.09 1.53 35.86
CA LYS A 43 11.91 0.63 35.85
C LYS A 43 11.09 0.71 37.15
N ASN A 44 11.75 0.96 38.29
CA ASN A 44 11.12 1.11 39.61
C ASN A 44 10.56 2.54 39.85
N GLY A 45 10.55 3.41 38.83
CA GLY A 45 10.07 4.79 38.93
C GLY A 45 11.08 5.80 39.50
N SER A 46 12.24 5.35 40.00
CA SER A 46 13.28 6.24 40.52
C SER A 46 14.04 6.98 39.41
N TRP A 47 14.59 8.15 39.74
CA TRP A 47 15.43 8.94 38.83
C TRP A 47 16.91 8.63 39.08
N LYS A 48 17.64 8.19 38.04
CA LYS A 48 19.09 7.99 38.09
C LYS A 48 19.80 9.16 37.41
N ASP A 49 20.73 9.82 38.10
CA ASP A 49 21.58 10.83 37.48
C ASP A 49 22.51 10.18 36.44
N ILE A 50 22.51 10.74 35.23
CA ILE A 50 23.35 10.30 34.10
C ILE A 50 24.20 11.45 33.54
N THR A 51 24.34 12.55 34.28
CA THR A 51 24.94 13.80 33.80
C THR A 51 26.42 13.65 33.47
N ASN A 52 27.16 12.77 34.17
CA ASN A 52 28.62 12.61 34.14
C ASN A 52 29.39 13.94 34.36
N GLN A 53 29.33 14.89 33.43
CA GLN A 53 29.81 16.26 33.56
C GLN A 53 28.68 17.25 33.22
N PRO A 54 28.31 18.16 34.14
CA PRO A 54 27.23 19.11 33.89
C PRO A 54 27.63 20.11 32.80
N LYS A 55 26.75 20.29 31.82
CA LYS A 55 26.92 21.31 30.79
C LYS A 55 26.67 22.68 31.38
N LYS A 56 27.44 23.70 30.96
CA LYS A 56 27.38 25.05 31.51
C LYS A 56 26.84 26.08 30.53
N GLY A 57 26.18 27.11 31.07
CA GLY A 57 25.70 28.28 30.33
C GLY A 57 24.18 28.32 30.15
N GLU A 58 23.68 29.44 29.63
CA GLU A 58 22.25 29.68 29.39
C GLU A 58 21.64 28.74 28.33
N LYS A 59 22.47 28.23 27.43
CA LYS A 59 22.09 27.35 26.32
C LYS A 59 22.99 26.12 26.28
N VAL A 60 22.38 24.94 26.16
CA VAL A 60 23.09 23.66 26.03
C VAL A 60 22.45 22.79 24.95
N THR A 61 23.22 21.89 24.36
CA THR A 61 22.71 20.93 23.36
C THR A 61 22.67 19.51 23.91
N TYR A 62 21.67 18.71 23.56
CA TYR A 62 21.60 17.28 23.88
C TYR A 62 21.21 16.48 22.64
N ARG A 63 21.75 15.25 22.55
CA ARG A 63 21.41 14.27 21.51
C ARG A 63 21.04 12.96 22.18
N PHE A 64 19.83 12.48 21.93
CA PHE A 64 19.33 11.22 22.49
C PHE A 64 19.54 10.10 21.47
N GLY A 65 20.11 8.96 21.90
CA GLY A 65 20.21 7.77 21.04
C GLY A 65 18.93 6.95 21.01
N GLU A 66 18.85 5.96 20.11
CA GLU A 66 17.72 5.02 19.99
C GLU A 66 17.41 4.28 21.31
N ILE A 67 18.43 4.02 22.14
CA ILE A 67 18.28 3.42 23.48
C ILE A 67 17.45 4.32 24.44
N GLY A 68 17.37 5.62 24.17
CA GLY A 68 16.56 6.58 24.91
C GLY A 68 15.10 6.69 24.43
N LEU A 69 14.73 6.02 23.33
CA LEU A 69 13.41 6.12 22.73
C LEU A 69 12.31 5.72 23.73
N GLY A 70 11.36 6.62 23.97
CA GLY A 70 10.23 6.42 24.87
C GLY A 70 10.59 6.34 26.37
N ILE A 71 11.85 6.57 26.75
CA ILE A 71 12.27 6.66 28.15
C ILE A 71 12.08 8.11 28.61
N GLU A 72 11.47 8.30 29.78
CA GLU A 72 11.41 9.62 30.40
C GLU A 72 12.77 10.02 30.96
N PHE A 73 13.22 11.22 30.58
CA PHE A 73 14.35 11.91 31.17
C PHE A 73 13.85 13.16 31.88
N GLN A 74 14.44 13.51 33.02
CA GLN A 74 14.21 14.77 33.71
C GLN A 74 15.47 15.61 33.56
N MET A 75 15.34 16.75 32.90
CA MET A 75 16.39 17.75 32.80
C MET A 75 16.19 18.79 33.88
N LYS A 76 17.25 19.11 34.63
CA LYS A 76 17.27 20.14 35.68
C LYS A 76 18.37 21.13 35.39
N VAL A 77 18.09 22.41 35.60
CA VAL A 77 19.08 23.48 35.48
C VAL A 77 19.18 24.24 36.80
N TYR A 78 20.41 24.42 37.25
CA TYR A 78 20.77 25.08 38.51
C TYR A 78 21.52 26.36 38.22
N GLU A 79 21.18 27.43 38.93
CA GLU A 79 21.97 28.67 38.97
C GLU A 79 23.03 28.56 40.06
N ILE A 80 24.26 28.95 39.73
CA ILE A 80 25.39 29.03 40.64
C ILE A 80 25.49 30.47 41.13
N LYS A 81 25.21 30.68 42.41
CA LYS A 81 25.40 31.97 43.07
C LYS A 81 26.78 31.98 43.74
N LYS A 82 27.65 32.87 43.28
CA LYS A 82 28.97 33.08 43.89
C LYS A 82 28.77 33.67 45.29
N GLY A 83 29.55 33.19 46.26
CA GLY A 83 29.54 33.74 47.61
C GLY A 83 29.86 35.24 47.59
N ILE A 84 29.08 36.03 48.33
CA ILE A 84 29.19 37.50 48.35
C ILE A 84 30.42 37.95 49.17
N LEU A 85 31.08 37.01 49.86
CA LEU A 85 32.27 37.20 50.69
C LEU A 85 33.42 36.26 50.27
N PRO A 86 34.69 36.69 50.38
CA PRO A 86 35.84 35.80 50.22
C PRO A 86 35.77 34.65 51.22
N GLY A 87 35.73 33.40 50.74
CA GLY A 87 35.64 32.19 51.56
C GLY A 87 34.24 31.55 51.67
N MET A 88 33.19 32.18 51.13
CA MET A 88 31.86 31.54 51.01
C MET A 88 31.78 30.61 49.80
N SER A 89 31.43 29.34 50.04
CA SER A 89 31.16 28.35 48.99
C SER A 89 30.02 28.80 48.07
N ALA A 90 30.17 28.55 46.77
CA ALA A 90 29.10 28.79 45.81
C ALA A 90 27.88 27.91 46.11
N THR A 91 26.69 28.49 46.06
CA THR A 91 25.43 27.76 46.29
C THR A 91 24.76 27.46 44.95
N LYS A 92 24.12 26.28 44.85
CA LYS A 92 23.35 25.86 43.67
C LYS A 92 21.86 25.95 43.96
N GLU A 93 21.14 26.77 43.21
CA GLU A 93 19.68 26.88 43.31
C GLU A 93 19.03 26.23 42.09
N LEU A 94 18.07 25.32 42.29
CA LEU A 94 17.30 24.76 41.17
C LEU A 94 16.38 25.85 40.62
N ILE A 95 16.60 26.24 39.37
CA ILE A 95 15.83 27.31 38.75
C ILE A 95 14.85 26.80 37.70
N GLY A 96 15.03 25.59 37.15
CA GLY A 96 14.15 25.04 36.13
C GLY A 96 14.25 23.53 36.01
N SER A 97 13.14 22.90 35.62
CA SER A 97 13.13 21.48 35.26
C SER A 97 12.14 21.20 34.14
N CYS A 98 12.42 20.21 33.30
CA CYS A 98 11.49 19.71 32.31
C CYS A 98 11.63 18.21 32.09
N ILE A 99 10.54 17.57 31.65
CA ILE A 99 10.54 16.16 31.26
C ILE A 99 10.74 16.08 29.74
N LEU A 100 11.62 15.18 29.33
CA LEU A 100 11.95 14.89 27.94
C LEU A 100 11.62 13.42 27.65
N ILE A 101 10.93 13.16 26.54
CA ILE A 101 10.62 11.81 26.07
C ILE A 101 11.11 11.69 24.62
N PRO A 102 12.30 11.12 24.37
CA PRO A 102 12.80 11.00 23.01
C PRO A 102 11.84 10.18 22.13
N THR A 103 11.66 10.63 20.88
CA THR A 103 10.73 10.05 19.90
C THR A 103 11.46 9.63 18.62
N SER A 104 10.79 8.89 17.73
CA SER A 104 11.32 8.51 16.42
C SER A 104 10.36 8.97 15.33
N ASP A 105 10.90 9.39 14.20
CA ASP A 105 10.18 9.70 12.97
C ASP A 105 9.90 8.44 12.13
N LYS A 106 10.57 7.33 12.44
CA LYS A 106 10.33 6.03 11.83
C LYS A 106 8.99 5.47 12.30
N VAL A 107 8.23 4.89 11.38
CA VAL A 107 6.95 4.25 11.69
C VAL A 107 7.20 2.97 12.50
N SER A 108 6.72 2.92 13.74
CA SER A 108 6.77 1.72 14.56
C SER A 108 6.06 0.56 13.87
N LYS A 109 6.80 -0.50 13.52
CA LYS A 109 6.25 -1.68 12.86
C LYS A 109 7.07 -2.93 13.19
N ILE A 110 6.39 -4.08 13.18
CA ILE A 110 7.06 -5.38 13.07
C ILE A 110 7.34 -5.59 11.58
N GLU A 111 8.61 -5.64 11.21
CA GLU A 111 9.03 -5.79 9.82
C GLU A 111 9.07 -7.26 9.39
N LYS A 112 9.52 -8.15 10.28
CA LYS A 112 9.70 -9.57 9.99
C LYS A 112 9.44 -10.40 11.23
N VAL A 113 8.77 -11.53 11.05
CA VAL A 113 8.59 -12.56 12.08
C VAL A 113 9.24 -13.85 11.58
N ILE A 114 9.96 -14.55 12.45
CA ILE A 114 10.71 -15.75 12.11
C ILE A 114 10.49 -16.79 13.21
N LEU A 115 10.30 -18.05 12.80
CA LEU A 115 10.33 -19.22 13.67
C LEU A 115 11.42 -20.16 13.14
N PHE A 116 12.29 -20.66 14.01
CA PHE A 116 13.35 -21.59 13.61
C PHE A 116 13.90 -22.41 14.78
N ASN A 117 14.53 -23.54 14.49
CA ASN A 117 15.26 -24.37 15.44
C ASN A 117 16.76 -24.03 15.41
N ARG A 118 17.23 -23.25 16.39
CA ARG A 118 18.64 -22.80 16.45
C ARG A 118 19.66 -23.94 16.62
N GLY A 119 19.23 -25.09 17.15
CA GLY A 119 20.10 -26.24 17.45
C GLY A 119 20.19 -27.29 16.34
N ALA A 120 19.38 -27.19 15.27
CA ALA A 120 19.33 -28.20 14.23
C ALA A 120 20.17 -27.86 12.99
N LYS A 121 20.63 -28.90 12.28
CA LYS A 121 21.33 -28.78 11.00
C LYS A 121 20.45 -28.12 9.92
N ASP A 122 19.16 -28.44 9.94
CA ASP A 122 18.13 -27.74 9.19
C ASP A 122 17.27 -26.96 10.18
N VAL A 123 17.34 -25.63 10.09
CA VAL A 123 16.65 -24.73 11.02
C VAL A 123 15.13 -24.78 10.89
N ASN A 124 14.62 -25.35 9.79
CA ASN A 124 13.19 -25.57 9.57
C ASN A 124 12.75 -26.99 9.92
N LYS A 125 13.59 -27.79 10.59
CA LYS A 125 13.23 -29.11 11.11
C LYS A 125 13.44 -29.20 12.61
N ALA A 126 12.52 -29.88 13.28
CA ALA A 126 12.56 -30.08 14.71
C ALA A 126 11.90 -31.41 15.12
N SER A 127 12.09 -31.75 16.38
CA SER A 127 11.36 -32.78 17.10
C SER A 127 10.68 -32.16 18.31
N TYR A 128 9.72 -32.84 18.92
CA TYR A 128 9.09 -32.37 20.16
C TYR A 128 10.06 -32.25 21.35
N ARG A 129 11.30 -32.75 21.23
CA ARG A 129 12.35 -32.56 22.24
C ARG A 129 13.12 -31.26 22.06
N ASP A 130 12.95 -30.58 20.93
CA ASP A 130 13.64 -29.35 20.60
C ASP A 130 12.92 -28.11 21.14
N THR A 131 13.63 -26.99 21.10
CA THR A 131 13.12 -25.67 21.45
C THR A 131 13.17 -24.78 20.22
N LEU A 132 12.03 -24.23 19.83
CA LEU A 132 11.96 -23.26 18.74
C LEU A 132 12.27 -21.86 19.25
N ILE A 133 12.80 -21.02 18.37
CA ILE A 133 13.06 -19.62 18.63
C ILE A 133 12.12 -18.79 17.75
N ALA A 134 11.29 -17.97 18.39
CA ALA A 134 10.48 -16.97 17.71
C ALA A 134 11.16 -15.60 17.81
N GLN A 135 11.31 -14.93 16.67
CA GLN A 135 11.88 -13.58 16.58
C GLN A 135 10.93 -12.63 15.85
N ALA A 136 10.80 -11.42 16.36
CA ALA A 136 10.21 -10.28 15.66
C ALA A 136 11.27 -9.20 15.50
N HIS A 137 11.55 -8.83 14.24
CA HIS A 137 12.36 -7.68 13.88
C HIS A 137 11.46 -6.47 13.82
N CYS A 138 11.75 -5.47 14.64
CA CYS A 138 10.90 -4.33 14.88
C CYS A 138 11.66 -3.03 14.64
N ILE A 139 11.01 -2.08 13.97
CA ILE A 139 11.53 -0.75 13.74
C ILE A 139 10.87 0.20 14.72
N ALA A 140 11.63 1.04 15.41
CA ALA A 140 11.12 2.05 16.35
C ALA A 140 10.16 1.48 17.43
N MET A 141 10.44 0.26 17.91
CA MET A 141 9.66 -0.41 18.96
C MET A 141 10.53 -0.80 20.17
N PHE A 142 11.68 -0.17 20.38
CA PHE A 142 12.58 -0.47 21.51
C PHE A 142 11.82 -0.53 22.84
N ASN A 143 12.06 -1.58 23.63
CA ASN A 143 11.44 -1.85 24.92
C ASN A 143 9.90 -2.02 24.89
N ARG A 144 9.27 -2.07 23.70
CA ARG A 144 7.88 -2.52 23.55
C ARG A 144 7.83 -4.04 23.68
N GLU A 145 6.74 -4.54 24.22
CA GLU A 145 6.48 -5.97 24.38
C GLU A 145 5.75 -6.50 23.15
N ILE A 146 6.27 -7.58 22.58
CA ILE A 146 5.68 -8.34 21.48
C ILE A 146 5.19 -9.67 22.06
N GLU A 147 3.98 -10.06 21.69
CA GLU A 147 3.38 -11.31 22.08
C GLU A 147 3.35 -12.27 20.89
N PHE A 148 3.92 -13.46 21.05
CA PHE A 148 4.00 -14.50 20.04
C PHE A 148 2.98 -15.60 20.32
N HIS A 149 2.36 -16.10 19.26
CA HIS A 149 1.45 -17.24 19.30
C HIS A 149 1.89 -18.30 18.30
N LEU A 150 2.01 -19.54 18.75
CA LEU A 150 2.36 -20.68 17.91
C LEU A 150 1.08 -21.26 17.30
N TRP A 151 1.17 -21.63 16.02
CA TRP A 151 0.08 -22.19 15.23
C TRP A 151 0.56 -23.41 14.47
N GLU A 152 -0.36 -24.32 14.20
CA GLU A 152 -0.18 -25.40 13.24
C GLU A 152 -0.80 -24.99 11.88
N ASP A 153 -0.21 -25.46 10.78
CA ASP A 153 -0.53 -25.03 9.41
C ASP A 153 -1.28 -26.05 8.55
N ASP A 154 -2.61 -26.08 8.70
CA ASP A 154 -3.51 -26.84 7.82
C ASP A 154 -3.77 -26.22 6.43
N ALA A 155 -3.26 -25.01 6.15
CA ALA A 155 -3.60 -24.28 4.94
C ALA A 155 -2.80 -24.80 3.71
N PRO A 156 -3.42 -24.88 2.51
CA PRO A 156 -2.68 -25.18 1.30
C PRO A 156 -1.75 -24.01 0.93
N GLY A 157 -0.45 -24.17 1.25
CA GLY A 157 0.58 -23.15 1.08
C GLY A 157 1.14 -22.68 2.42
N LYS A 158 2.25 -21.93 2.43
CA LYS A 158 2.90 -21.49 3.70
C LYS A 158 2.25 -20.23 4.25
N GLY A 159 1.88 -20.21 5.53
CA GLY A 159 1.63 -18.98 6.29
C GLY A 159 0.23 -18.83 6.91
N HIS A 160 -0.02 -17.71 7.59
CA HIS A 160 -1.23 -17.54 8.40
C HIS A 160 -2.51 -17.33 7.56
N ASP A 161 -3.38 -18.34 7.49
CA ASP A 161 -4.78 -18.21 7.07
C ASP A 161 -5.70 -18.13 8.29
N ALA A 162 -6.35 -16.97 8.47
CA ALA A 162 -7.20 -16.71 9.63
C ALA A 162 -8.53 -17.50 9.63
N ASN A 163 -8.96 -18.06 8.49
CA ASN A 163 -10.20 -18.81 8.37
C ASN A 163 -9.97 -20.32 8.52
N ILE A 164 -8.87 -20.82 7.97
CA ILE A 164 -8.49 -22.23 8.02
C ILE A 164 -7.93 -22.56 9.41
N ASN A 165 -6.93 -21.81 9.87
CA ASN A 165 -6.15 -22.17 11.06
C ASN A 165 -6.77 -21.63 12.37
N LYS A 166 -8.00 -21.09 12.32
CA LYS A 166 -8.67 -20.40 13.47
C LYS A 166 -8.74 -21.23 14.75
N ASN A 167 -8.69 -22.56 14.63
CA ASN A 167 -8.76 -23.50 15.75
C ASN A 167 -7.41 -24.18 16.06
N ASN A 168 -6.35 -23.88 15.30
CA ASN A 168 -5.04 -24.56 15.37
C ASN A 168 -4.00 -23.68 16.07
N ARG A 169 -4.45 -22.93 17.07
CA ARG A 169 -3.61 -22.02 17.86
C ARG A 169 -3.27 -22.63 19.19
N HIS A 170 -2.00 -22.61 19.55
CA HIS A 170 -1.61 -22.97 20.91
C HIS A 170 -2.19 -21.95 21.90
N THR A 171 -2.82 -22.46 22.95
CA THR A 171 -3.40 -21.67 24.06
C THR A 171 -2.41 -20.78 24.80
N ARG A 172 -1.11 -21.09 24.76
CA ARG A 172 -0.06 -20.34 25.46
C ARG A 172 0.42 -19.17 24.62
N SER A 173 0.67 -18.03 25.27
CA SER A 173 1.34 -16.89 24.65
C SER A 173 2.75 -16.68 25.21
N TYR A 174 3.64 -16.25 24.34
CA TYR A 174 5.06 -16.06 24.64
C TYR A 174 5.43 -14.60 24.45
N LYS A 175 5.99 -13.93 25.45
CA LYS A 175 6.21 -12.49 25.42
C LYS A 175 7.69 -12.15 25.43
N ALA A 176 8.12 -11.22 24.58
CA ALA A 176 9.47 -10.69 24.60
C ALA A 176 9.49 -9.18 24.36
N ARG A 177 10.45 -8.49 24.99
CA ARG A 177 10.67 -7.07 24.74
C ARG A 177 11.68 -6.86 23.63
N VAL A 178 11.42 -5.88 22.77
CA VAL A 178 12.34 -5.49 21.70
C VAL A 178 13.62 -4.93 22.32
N ASN A 179 14.75 -5.58 22.04
CA ASN A 179 16.06 -5.19 22.53
C ASN A 179 16.66 -4.03 21.71
N GLU A 180 17.88 -3.62 22.06
CA GLU A 180 18.62 -2.52 21.40
C GLU A 180 18.92 -2.76 19.92
N LYS A 181 18.86 -4.00 19.45
CA LYS A 181 19.02 -4.39 18.05
C LYS A 181 17.69 -4.38 17.29
N GLY A 182 16.60 -3.97 17.93
CA GLY A 182 15.26 -4.01 17.34
C GLY A 182 14.67 -5.42 17.28
N ILE A 183 15.14 -6.37 18.10
CA ILE A 183 14.69 -7.76 18.06
C ILE A 183 13.96 -8.12 19.36
N ALA A 184 12.73 -8.61 19.26
CA ALA A 184 12.08 -9.35 20.33
C ALA A 184 12.26 -10.85 20.07
N GLU A 185 12.86 -11.59 21.01
CA GLU A 185 13.15 -13.02 20.88
C GLU A 185 12.61 -13.79 22.08
N VAL A 186 11.97 -14.94 21.82
CA VAL A 186 11.50 -15.86 22.87
C VAL A 186 11.74 -17.31 22.47
N SER A 187 12.03 -18.15 23.46
CA SER A 187 12.15 -19.60 23.31
C SER A 187 10.82 -20.28 23.57
N ILE A 188 10.46 -21.22 22.69
CA ILE A 188 9.22 -22.00 22.72
C ILE A 188 9.62 -23.48 22.87
N PRO A 189 9.64 -24.02 24.10
CA PRO A 189 9.98 -25.42 24.33
C PRO A 189 8.82 -26.31 23.91
N LEU A 190 9.02 -27.17 22.89
CA LEU A 190 7.96 -28.03 22.38
C LEU A 190 7.61 -29.18 23.35
N MET A 191 8.60 -29.64 24.13
CA MET A 191 8.44 -30.75 25.08
C MET A 191 7.44 -30.44 26.19
N SER A 192 7.41 -29.18 26.66
CA SER A 192 6.57 -28.79 27.80
C SER A 192 5.07 -28.92 27.50
N ASP A 193 4.70 -28.71 26.25
CA ASP A 193 3.30 -28.68 25.79
C ASP A 193 3.05 -29.74 24.70
N GLU A 194 3.92 -30.77 24.59
CA GLU A 194 3.91 -31.79 23.52
C GLU A 194 2.52 -32.41 23.34
N LYS A 195 1.87 -32.81 24.44
CA LYS A 195 0.53 -33.43 24.40
C LYS A 195 -0.51 -32.49 23.81
N ILE A 196 -0.48 -31.21 24.19
CA ILE A 196 -1.42 -30.19 23.70
C ILE A 196 -1.14 -29.89 22.23
N LEU A 197 0.13 -29.77 21.86
CA LEU A 197 0.57 -29.49 20.49
C LEU A 197 0.26 -30.63 19.52
N ARG A 198 0.43 -31.88 19.94
CA ARG A 198 0.04 -33.07 19.16
C ARG A 198 -1.47 -33.21 19.07
N GLN A 199 -2.21 -32.91 20.13
CA GLN A 199 -3.67 -32.88 20.06
C GLN A 199 -4.14 -31.82 19.07
N MET A 200 -3.60 -30.61 19.18
CA MET A 200 -3.92 -29.50 18.28
C MET A 200 -3.62 -29.84 16.82
N ALA A 201 -2.46 -30.44 16.53
CA ALA A 201 -2.09 -30.85 15.18
C ALA A 201 -2.98 -31.97 14.64
N ASN A 202 -3.24 -33.02 15.43
CA ASN A 202 -4.04 -34.18 14.98
C ASN A 202 -5.57 -33.96 15.00
N GLN A 203 -6.05 -32.79 15.45
CA GLN A 203 -7.48 -32.55 15.64
C GLN A 203 -8.22 -32.22 14.32
N PHE A 204 -7.49 -31.86 13.26
CA PHE A 204 -8.06 -31.32 12.02
C PHE A 204 -7.55 -32.00 10.74
N LEU A 205 -7.63 -33.33 10.73
CA LEU A 205 -7.38 -34.13 9.52
C LEU A 205 -8.29 -33.69 8.35
N MET A 206 -7.72 -33.57 7.15
CA MET A 206 -8.53 -33.38 5.94
C MET A 206 -9.54 -34.54 5.79
N LYS A 207 -10.69 -34.24 5.18
CA LYS A 207 -11.81 -35.18 5.05
C LYS A 207 -11.39 -36.42 4.22
N GLY A 208 -10.95 -37.48 4.89
CA GLY A 208 -10.46 -38.71 4.29
C GLY A 208 -9.15 -39.25 4.87
N ASP A 209 -8.42 -38.44 5.63
CA ASP A 209 -7.11 -38.81 6.17
C ASP A 209 -7.19 -39.54 7.52
N ARG A 210 -6.23 -40.43 7.76
CA ARG A 210 -6.10 -41.21 9.01
C ARG A 210 -5.07 -40.63 9.98
N ASN A 211 -4.13 -39.81 9.52
CA ASN A 211 -3.11 -39.09 10.30
C ASN A 211 -2.55 -37.88 9.52
N GLU A 212 -1.94 -36.91 10.21
CA GLU A 212 -1.32 -35.68 9.65
C GLU A 212 -0.03 -35.94 8.85
N GLY A 213 0.26 -37.18 8.49
CA GLY A 213 1.53 -37.54 7.84
C GLY A 213 2.75 -37.50 8.78
N ALA A 214 3.94 -37.43 8.19
CA ALA A 214 5.21 -37.65 8.87
C ALA A 214 5.68 -36.48 9.76
N ASN A 215 5.16 -35.26 9.55
CA ASN A 215 5.54 -34.05 10.28
C ASN A 215 4.31 -33.20 10.58
N HIS A 216 4.34 -32.44 11.67
CA HIS A 216 3.43 -31.34 11.95
C HIS A 216 4.10 -30.02 11.56
N GLU A 217 3.38 -29.12 10.90
CA GLU A 217 3.94 -27.86 10.39
C GLU A 217 3.60 -26.70 11.33
N TYR A 218 4.61 -26.12 11.99
CA TYR A 218 4.38 -25.00 12.93
C TYR A 218 4.88 -23.65 12.41
N TYR A 219 4.12 -22.59 12.68
CA TYR A 219 4.51 -21.19 12.46
C TYR A 219 4.13 -20.30 13.65
N VAL A 220 4.61 -19.05 13.65
CA VAL A 220 4.35 -18.11 14.74
C VAL A 220 3.77 -16.79 14.21
N THR A 221 2.79 -16.23 14.92
CA THR A 221 2.33 -14.86 14.71
C THR A 221 2.86 -13.94 15.81
N ALA A 222 3.13 -12.68 15.45
CA ALA A 222 3.53 -11.63 16.38
C ALA A 222 2.42 -10.59 16.52
N THR A 223 1.96 -10.40 17.75
CA THR A 223 0.88 -9.50 18.15
C THR A 223 1.47 -8.29 18.85
N TYR A 224 0.98 -7.10 18.48
CA TYR A 224 1.24 -5.85 19.19
C TYR A 224 -0.05 -5.04 19.28
N SER A 225 -0.32 -4.46 20.45
CA SER A 225 -1.58 -3.77 20.76
C SER A 225 -2.85 -4.62 20.53
N GLY A 226 -2.76 -5.94 20.75
CA GLY A 226 -3.88 -6.87 20.63
C GLY A 226 -4.25 -7.29 19.20
N GLN A 227 -3.47 -6.88 18.20
CA GLN A 227 -3.64 -7.28 16.80
C GLN A 227 -2.42 -8.01 16.27
N ILE A 228 -2.63 -9.04 15.45
CA ILE A 228 -1.57 -9.72 14.71
C ILE A 228 -0.98 -8.72 13.71
N GLN A 229 0.31 -8.43 13.84
CA GLN A 229 1.06 -7.51 12.98
C GLN A 229 1.95 -8.24 11.97
N GLY A 230 2.14 -9.56 12.13
CA GLY A 230 2.90 -10.38 11.19
C GLY A 230 2.92 -11.86 11.58
N ALA A 231 3.31 -12.70 10.62
CA ALA A 231 3.47 -14.15 10.78
C ALA A 231 4.79 -14.62 10.16
N SER A 232 5.37 -15.70 10.67
CA SER A 232 6.51 -16.32 10.02
C SER A 232 6.12 -16.87 8.65
N GLN A 233 6.97 -16.61 7.66
CA GLN A 233 6.72 -16.97 6.25
C GLN A 233 7.19 -18.39 5.90
N VAL A 234 7.85 -19.06 6.86
CA VAL A 234 8.41 -20.41 6.72
C VAL A 234 7.98 -21.19 7.95
N ASN A 235 7.45 -22.39 7.71
CA ASN A 235 7.06 -23.34 8.75
C ASN A 235 8.28 -24.11 9.23
N VAL A 236 8.19 -24.61 10.47
CA VAL A 236 9.13 -25.59 11.02
C VAL A 236 8.42 -26.94 11.06
N ASP A 237 8.97 -27.91 10.34
CA ASP A 237 8.49 -29.28 10.28
C ASP A 237 8.93 -30.02 11.55
N VAL A 238 7.97 -30.35 12.42
CA VAL A 238 8.20 -31.11 13.64
C VAL A 238 7.83 -32.57 13.41
N ALA A 239 8.78 -33.49 13.59
CA ALA A 239 8.54 -34.92 13.37
C ALA A 239 7.35 -35.43 14.19
N ASN A 240 6.38 -36.07 13.53
CA ASN A 240 5.15 -36.57 14.14
C ASN A 240 5.38 -37.94 14.83
N PRO A 241 5.33 -38.03 16.19
CA PRO A 241 5.55 -39.29 16.90
C PRO A 241 4.40 -40.30 16.73
N ASP A 242 3.21 -39.83 16.33
CA ASP A 242 2.02 -40.66 16.11
C ASP A 242 2.00 -41.32 14.73
N TYR A 243 2.92 -40.93 13.84
CA TYR A 243 3.04 -41.50 12.51
C TYR A 243 3.58 -42.93 12.58
N LYS A 244 2.65 -43.89 12.67
CA LYS A 244 2.93 -45.31 12.44
C LYS A 244 2.99 -45.50 10.93
N GLY A 245 4.20 -45.42 10.37
CA GLY A 245 4.43 -45.65 8.95
C GLY A 245 3.69 -46.90 8.45
N GLN A 246 3.18 -46.84 7.22
CA GLN A 246 2.61 -48.03 6.58
C GLN A 246 3.68 -49.14 6.50
N PRO A 247 3.29 -50.43 6.65
CA PRO A 247 4.22 -51.53 6.50
C PRO A 247 4.90 -51.47 5.13
N GLN A 248 6.19 -51.78 5.13
CA GLN A 248 7.16 -51.50 4.07
C GLN A 248 6.98 -52.29 2.76
N ASN A 249 5.76 -52.71 2.41
CA ASN A 249 5.45 -53.50 1.21
C ASN A 249 4.14 -53.03 0.54
N GLN A 250 4.09 -51.78 0.07
CA GLN A 250 3.19 -51.33 -1.00
C GLN A 250 3.86 -50.22 -1.83
N PRO A 251 3.62 -50.13 -3.15
CA PRO A 251 4.47 -49.38 -4.08
C PRO A 251 4.39 -47.86 -3.89
N GLN A 252 5.54 -47.20 -3.98
CA GLN A 252 5.64 -45.74 -4.01
C GLN A 252 4.87 -45.21 -5.23
N PRO A 253 4.01 -44.17 -5.10
CA PRO A 253 3.28 -43.65 -6.25
C PRO A 253 4.27 -43.19 -7.34
N LYS A 254 4.09 -43.68 -8.57
CA LYS A 254 4.91 -43.33 -9.74
C LYS A 254 4.98 -41.79 -9.89
N PRO A 255 6.15 -41.20 -10.19
CA PRO A 255 6.28 -39.77 -10.47
C PRO A 255 5.28 -39.32 -11.55
N GLN A 256 4.65 -38.16 -11.41
CA GLN A 256 3.72 -37.61 -12.42
C GLN A 256 4.14 -36.20 -12.84
N PRO A 257 3.85 -35.78 -14.10
CA PRO A 257 4.10 -34.42 -14.57
C PRO A 257 3.36 -33.36 -13.72
N ASP A 258 4.00 -32.23 -13.44
CA ASP A 258 3.38 -31.14 -12.66
C ASP A 258 2.23 -30.50 -13.46
N LYS A 259 1.11 -30.20 -12.81
CA LYS A 259 -0.08 -29.63 -13.48
C LYS A 259 0.15 -28.23 -14.06
N HIS A 260 1.15 -27.47 -13.62
CA HIS A 260 1.32 -26.05 -13.99
C HIS A 260 2.58 -25.76 -14.82
N THR A 261 3.31 -26.79 -15.21
CA THR A 261 4.53 -26.66 -16.02
C THR A 261 4.22 -26.75 -17.52
N PRO A 262 4.94 -25.97 -18.36
CA PRO A 262 4.84 -26.11 -19.81
C PRO A 262 5.28 -27.49 -20.30
N LYS A 263 4.52 -28.05 -21.24
CA LYS A 263 4.71 -29.38 -21.85
C LYS A 263 4.67 -29.29 -23.36
N PHE A 264 5.64 -29.91 -24.02
CA PHE A 264 5.84 -29.85 -25.46
C PHE A 264 5.92 -31.27 -26.04
N PRO A 265 4.89 -31.75 -26.74
CA PRO A 265 4.91 -33.07 -27.36
C PRO A 265 5.79 -33.12 -28.61
N ALA A 266 6.39 -34.28 -28.89
CA ALA A 266 7.05 -34.53 -30.16
C ALA A 266 6.02 -34.80 -31.27
N GLY A 267 5.68 -33.79 -32.08
CA GLY A 267 4.78 -33.94 -33.24
C GLY A 267 3.28 -33.91 -32.95
N GLN A 268 2.45 -34.24 -33.96
CA GLN A 268 0.98 -34.05 -33.92
C GLN A 268 0.18 -35.13 -33.15
N GLY A 269 0.84 -36.00 -32.37
CA GLY A 269 0.14 -37.05 -31.60
C GLY A 269 0.79 -37.45 -30.27
N GLY A 270 1.85 -36.77 -29.81
CA GLY A 270 2.74 -37.26 -28.74
C GLY A 270 2.51 -36.72 -27.33
N GLY A 271 1.26 -36.60 -26.86
CA GLY A 271 0.96 -36.25 -25.47
C GLY A 271 0.53 -34.79 -25.20
N PRO A 272 0.39 -34.39 -23.92
CA PRO A 272 -0.26 -33.13 -23.54
C PRO A 272 0.57 -31.90 -23.95
N LYS A 273 0.00 -31.03 -24.78
CA LYS A 273 0.56 -29.70 -25.07
C LYS A 273 0.06 -28.69 -24.05
N GLN A 274 0.97 -28.16 -23.24
CA GLN A 274 0.66 -27.14 -22.24
C GLN A 274 1.58 -25.94 -22.42
N PRO A 275 1.07 -24.75 -22.76
CA PRO A 275 1.90 -23.55 -22.86
C PRO A 275 2.39 -23.11 -21.47
N ASP A 276 3.50 -22.36 -21.43
CA ASP A 276 3.95 -21.74 -20.18
C ASP A 276 2.92 -20.71 -19.72
N PRO A 277 2.34 -20.83 -18.51
CA PRO A 277 1.38 -19.86 -17.98
C PRO A 277 1.90 -18.41 -17.97
N LYS A 278 3.22 -18.21 -17.90
CA LYS A 278 3.87 -16.90 -17.91
C LYS A 278 4.43 -16.50 -19.28
N GLY A 279 4.39 -17.39 -20.26
CA GLY A 279 4.89 -17.16 -21.63
C GLY A 279 6.42 -16.95 -21.74
N ASN A 280 7.20 -17.39 -20.75
CA ASN A 280 8.67 -17.28 -20.76
C ASN A 280 9.33 -18.44 -21.48
N ILE A 281 8.76 -19.65 -21.41
CA ILE A 281 9.13 -20.79 -22.26
C ILE A 281 8.14 -20.83 -23.42
N ILE A 282 8.64 -20.49 -24.61
CA ILE A 282 7.83 -20.39 -25.83
C ILE A 282 7.64 -21.78 -26.43
N GLU A 283 8.72 -22.56 -26.50
CA GLU A 283 8.75 -23.86 -27.15
C GLU A 283 9.92 -24.69 -26.65
N ALA A 284 9.78 -26.02 -26.66
CA ALA A 284 10.90 -26.94 -26.54
C ALA A 284 10.73 -28.07 -27.55
N VAL A 285 11.80 -28.39 -28.28
CA VAL A 285 11.82 -29.42 -29.32
C VAL A 285 13.00 -30.36 -29.12
N PHE A 286 12.85 -31.62 -29.54
CA PHE A 286 13.96 -32.55 -29.65
C PHE A 286 14.80 -32.22 -30.87
N ILE A 287 16.12 -32.29 -30.76
CA ILE A 287 17.07 -32.06 -31.86
C ILE A 287 18.19 -33.13 -31.86
N ASP A 288 18.78 -33.38 -33.03
CA ASP A 288 19.98 -34.21 -33.16
C ASP A 288 21.26 -33.46 -32.72
N ASP A 289 22.40 -34.15 -32.72
CA ASP A 289 23.69 -33.53 -32.40
C ASP A 289 24.09 -32.42 -33.40
N LYS A 290 23.49 -32.39 -34.60
CA LYS A 290 23.70 -31.37 -35.63
C LYS A 290 22.73 -30.19 -35.50
N GLY A 291 21.74 -30.27 -34.60
CA GLY A 291 20.75 -29.22 -34.35
C GLY A 291 19.50 -29.27 -35.22
N ASN A 292 19.25 -30.37 -35.95
CA ASN A 292 18.02 -30.59 -36.70
C ASN A 292 16.92 -31.11 -35.78
N GLU A 293 15.69 -30.61 -35.94
CA GLU A 293 14.55 -31.06 -35.15
C GLU A 293 14.18 -32.51 -35.45
N LEU A 294 13.85 -33.25 -34.38
CA LEU A 294 13.56 -34.67 -34.41
C LEU A 294 12.10 -34.91 -34.09
N SER A 295 11.43 -35.64 -34.98
CA SER A 295 10.08 -36.19 -34.76
C SER A 295 10.09 -37.70 -34.55
N LYS A 296 11.22 -38.37 -34.82
CA LYS A 296 11.44 -39.81 -34.61
C LYS A 296 12.93 -40.10 -34.41
N VAL A 297 13.25 -41.05 -33.55
CA VAL A 297 14.64 -41.44 -33.18
C VAL A 297 14.71 -42.94 -32.95
N ALA A 298 15.87 -43.56 -33.19
CA ALA A 298 16.11 -44.96 -32.89
C ALA A 298 16.72 -45.14 -31.49
N VAL A 299 16.48 -46.29 -30.87
CA VAL A 299 17.12 -46.64 -29.59
C VAL A 299 18.64 -46.75 -29.80
N GLY A 300 19.40 -46.00 -29.01
CA GLY A 300 20.85 -45.82 -29.15
C GLY A 300 21.24 -44.45 -29.72
N ASP A 301 20.31 -43.69 -30.30
CA ASP A 301 20.57 -42.34 -30.77
C ASP A 301 20.69 -41.35 -29.61
N LYS A 302 21.56 -40.36 -29.80
CA LYS A 302 21.71 -39.24 -28.87
C LYS A 302 20.74 -38.12 -29.24
N VAL A 303 19.93 -37.73 -28.26
CA VAL A 303 18.88 -36.72 -28.41
C VAL A 303 19.19 -35.54 -27.51
N ARG A 304 19.01 -34.32 -28.03
CA ARG A 304 19.15 -33.08 -27.28
C ARG A 304 17.80 -32.35 -27.26
N VAL A 305 17.64 -31.44 -26.31
CA VAL A 305 16.50 -30.54 -26.25
C VAL A 305 16.95 -29.13 -26.63
N ARG A 306 16.26 -28.50 -27.59
CA ARG A 306 16.33 -27.07 -27.91
C ARG A 306 15.17 -26.37 -27.24
N ILE A 307 15.47 -25.30 -26.51
CA ILE A 307 14.47 -24.52 -25.77
C ILE A 307 14.44 -23.12 -26.35
N HIS A 308 13.27 -22.70 -26.80
CA HIS A 308 12.98 -21.32 -27.16
C HIS A 308 12.31 -20.64 -25.97
N SER A 309 12.91 -19.56 -25.55
CA SER A 309 12.51 -18.83 -24.35
C SER A 309 12.65 -17.34 -24.57
N LYS A 310 11.96 -16.58 -23.71
CA LYS A 310 12.02 -15.11 -23.68
C LYS A 310 12.14 -14.68 -22.24
N ASN A 311 13.01 -13.72 -21.97
CA ASN A 311 13.32 -13.24 -20.61
C ASN A 311 13.91 -14.32 -19.68
N MET A 312 14.47 -15.40 -20.23
CA MET A 312 15.07 -16.50 -19.46
C MET A 312 16.60 -16.48 -19.49
N VAL A 313 17.23 -15.62 -20.30
CA VAL A 313 18.70 -15.48 -20.34
C VAL A 313 19.27 -15.21 -18.94
N GLY A 314 20.17 -16.08 -18.50
CA GLY A 314 20.79 -16.07 -17.18
C GLY A 314 20.05 -16.83 -16.09
N LYS A 315 18.81 -17.30 -16.35
CA LYS A 315 17.97 -18.04 -15.40
C LYS A 315 18.15 -19.56 -15.50
N HIS A 316 17.86 -20.28 -14.42
CA HIS A 316 17.95 -21.74 -14.33
C HIS A 316 16.61 -22.42 -14.56
N ILE A 317 16.66 -23.51 -15.31
CA ILE A 317 15.55 -24.44 -15.55
C ILE A 317 15.99 -25.88 -15.31
N GLN A 318 15.04 -26.81 -15.30
CA GLN A 318 15.24 -28.24 -15.41
C GLN A 318 14.22 -28.75 -16.42
N TYR A 319 14.61 -29.64 -17.34
CA TYR A 319 13.67 -30.33 -18.21
C TYR A 319 13.53 -31.81 -17.84
N VAL A 320 12.32 -32.34 -18.02
CA VAL A 320 11.95 -33.74 -17.81
C VAL A 320 11.37 -34.28 -19.12
N ILE A 321 11.76 -35.47 -19.50
CA ILE A 321 11.20 -36.21 -20.63
C ILE A 321 10.28 -37.27 -20.06
N TRP A 322 9.06 -37.27 -20.56
CA TRP A 322 8.01 -38.19 -20.18
C TRP A 322 7.63 -39.05 -21.37
N GLU A 323 7.44 -40.32 -21.11
CA GLU A 323 6.70 -41.23 -21.98
C GLU A 323 5.21 -40.89 -21.85
N TYR A 324 4.48 -40.87 -22.96
CA TYR A 324 3.06 -40.55 -22.99
C TYR A 324 2.19 -41.81 -23.08
N ASP A 325 1.56 -42.11 -21.95
CA ASP A 325 0.54 -43.13 -21.82
C ASP A 325 -0.84 -42.54 -21.54
N THR A 326 -1.87 -43.19 -22.07
CA THR A 326 -3.26 -42.78 -21.83
C THR A 326 -3.70 -42.93 -20.37
N THR A 327 -2.96 -43.70 -19.57
CA THR A 327 -3.30 -43.99 -18.16
C THR A 327 -2.29 -43.45 -17.16
N SER A 328 -0.97 -43.59 -17.40
CA SER A 328 0.06 -43.09 -16.47
C SER A 328 1.40 -42.87 -17.17
N ASN A 329 1.77 -41.62 -17.41
CA ASN A 329 3.06 -41.25 -18.00
C ASN A 329 4.27 -41.67 -17.15
N ASP A 330 5.33 -42.15 -17.81
CA ASP A 330 6.58 -42.54 -17.15
C ASP A 330 7.73 -41.55 -17.32
N GLU A 331 8.48 -41.31 -16.23
CA GLU A 331 9.65 -40.44 -16.27
C GLU A 331 10.84 -41.15 -16.93
N VAL A 332 11.19 -40.68 -18.13
CA VAL A 332 12.25 -41.24 -18.97
C VAL A 332 13.60 -40.67 -18.57
N TYR A 333 13.66 -39.33 -18.44
CA TYR A 333 14.89 -38.62 -18.15
C TYR A 333 14.62 -37.27 -17.48
N ARG A 334 15.47 -36.89 -16.53
CA ARG A 334 15.45 -35.58 -15.87
C ARG A 334 16.84 -34.97 -15.89
N SER A 335 16.94 -33.78 -16.43
CA SER A 335 18.21 -33.05 -16.49
C SER A 335 18.61 -32.50 -15.11
N GLY A 336 19.86 -32.07 -14.98
CA GLY A 336 20.29 -31.19 -13.89
C GLY A 336 19.74 -29.76 -14.04
N ASN A 337 20.16 -28.85 -13.17
CA ASN A 337 19.83 -27.43 -13.33
C ASN A 337 20.64 -26.83 -14.48
N ILE A 338 19.96 -26.28 -15.48
CA ILE A 338 20.54 -25.70 -16.70
C ILE A 338 20.32 -24.19 -16.67
N LYS A 339 21.42 -23.42 -16.80
CA LYS A 339 21.37 -21.97 -16.96
C LYS A 339 21.18 -21.62 -18.43
N ILE A 340 20.13 -20.87 -18.77
CA ILE A 340 19.81 -20.48 -20.14
C ILE A 340 20.81 -19.39 -20.61
N PRO A 341 21.64 -19.65 -21.64
CA PRO A 341 22.67 -18.70 -22.08
C PRO A 341 22.17 -17.67 -23.10
N ALA A 342 21.08 -17.98 -23.83
CA ALA A 342 20.45 -17.14 -24.84
C ALA A 342 18.98 -17.53 -24.99
N ASP A 343 18.17 -16.71 -25.68
CA ASP A 343 16.75 -16.98 -25.90
C ASP A 343 16.50 -18.34 -26.57
N VAL A 344 17.46 -18.82 -27.37
CA VAL A 344 17.52 -20.20 -27.88
C VAL A 344 18.67 -20.95 -27.18
N CYS A 345 18.36 -22.10 -26.56
CA CYS A 345 19.32 -22.90 -25.81
C CYS A 345 19.27 -24.37 -26.19
N ASP A 346 20.39 -24.91 -26.70
CA ASP A 346 20.55 -26.33 -27.01
C ASP A 346 21.29 -27.05 -25.87
N THR A 347 20.70 -28.10 -25.32
CA THR A 347 21.21 -28.81 -24.14
C THR A 347 22.28 -29.85 -24.51
N SER A 348 22.99 -30.43 -23.54
CA SER A 348 24.05 -31.44 -23.79
C SER A 348 23.52 -32.79 -24.32
N GLY A 349 22.22 -33.04 -24.15
CA GLY A 349 21.51 -34.25 -24.59
C GLY A 349 21.71 -35.47 -23.70
N PHE A 350 21.00 -36.53 -24.03
CA PHE A 350 21.06 -37.86 -23.42
C PHE A 350 20.85 -38.93 -24.51
N VAL A 351 21.18 -40.19 -24.22
CA VAL A 351 20.98 -41.31 -25.15
C VAL A 351 19.75 -42.08 -24.72
N ILE A 352 18.86 -42.39 -25.66
CA ILE A 352 17.71 -43.28 -25.39
C ILE A 352 18.24 -44.71 -25.45
N THR A 353 18.62 -45.27 -24.30
CA THR A 353 19.11 -46.66 -24.21
C THR A 353 17.94 -47.65 -24.23
N LYS A 354 18.23 -48.93 -24.49
CA LYS A 354 17.22 -50.00 -24.40
C LYS A 354 16.55 -50.05 -23.03
N ASP A 355 17.29 -49.79 -21.96
CA ASP A 355 16.76 -49.73 -20.59
C ASP A 355 15.83 -48.54 -20.36
N ILE A 356 16.07 -47.41 -21.03
CA ILE A 356 15.23 -46.21 -20.95
C ILE A 356 13.96 -46.41 -21.77
N PHE A 357 14.07 -47.01 -22.96
CA PHE A 357 12.92 -47.39 -23.79
C PHE A 357 12.05 -48.45 -23.10
N GLY A 358 12.65 -49.46 -22.46
CA GLY A 358 11.92 -50.51 -21.74
C GLY A 358 11.16 -50.03 -20.49
N LYS A 359 11.34 -48.78 -20.04
CA LYS A 359 10.58 -48.22 -18.90
C LYS A 359 9.12 -47.90 -19.24
N GLY A 360 8.80 -47.69 -20.51
CA GLY A 360 7.44 -47.42 -20.99
C GLY A 360 6.78 -48.62 -21.69
N ILE A 361 7.20 -49.84 -21.38
CA ILE A 361 6.52 -51.07 -21.85
C ILE A 361 5.82 -51.64 -20.63
N ASP A 362 4.51 -51.41 -20.54
CA ASP A 362 3.73 -51.74 -19.35
C ASP A 362 3.33 -53.24 -19.32
N SER A 363 3.41 -53.96 -20.45
CA SER A 363 3.10 -55.40 -20.48
C SER A 363 3.93 -56.23 -21.50
N PRO A 364 4.50 -57.41 -21.12
CA PRO A 364 5.31 -58.24 -22.02
C PRO A 364 4.51 -59.07 -23.05
N ILE A 365 3.18 -58.96 -23.10
CA ILE A 365 2.32 -59.69 -24.04
C ILE A 365 1.37 -58.71 -24.74
N GLY A 366 1.69 -58.34 -25.97
CA GLY A 366 0.76 -57.64 -26.88
C GLY A 366 0.58 -56.14 -26.64
N ASP A 367 1.62 -55.44 -26.21
CA ASP A 367 1.59 -54.00 -26.01
C ASP A 367 1.75 -53.23 -27.34
N PRO A 368 0.82 -52.32 -27.72
CA PRO A 368 0.94 -51.49 -28.91
C PRO A 368 2.21 -50.60 -28.94
N ASP A 369 2.84 -50.35 -27.78
CA ASP A 369 4.03 -49.50 -27.65
C ASP A 369 5.36 -50.28 -27.69
N SER A 370 5.30 -51.59 -27.99
CA SER A 370 6.49 -52.47 -28.04
C SER A 370 7.49 -52.12 -29.16
N ASP A 371 7.02 -51.49 -30.25
CA ASP A 371 7.86 -51.11 -31.40
C ASP A 371 8.11 -49.58 -31.49
N THR A 372 7.24 -48.74 -30.89
CA THR A 372 7.33 -47.27 -30.94
C THR A 372 6.68 -46.62 -29.71
N GLN A 373 7.35 -45.65 -29.08
CA GLN A 373 6.85 -44.87 -27.93
C GLN A 373 6.75 -43.37 -28.26
N ASN A 374 5.85 -42.67 -27.56
CA ASN A 374 5.67 -41.23 -27.71
C ASN A 374 6.24 -40.47 -26.50
N TYR A 375 6.93 -39.36 -26.76
CA TYR A 375 7.54 -38.58 -25.68
C TYR A 375 7.15 -37.09 -25.73
N PHE A 376 7.10 -36.48 -24.56
CA PHE A 376 6.97 -35.02 -24.41
C PHE A 376 7.96 -34.45 -23.41
N ILE A 377 8.25 -33.15 -23.57
CA ILE A 377 9.20 -32.38 -22.78
C ILE A 377 8.43 -31.52 -21.78
N GLU A 378 8.69 -31.67 -20.50
CA GLU A 378 8.26 -30.75 -19.45
C GLU A 378 9.41 -29.81 -19.07
N ILE A 379 9.16 -28.49 -19.00
CA ILE A 379 10.16 -27.51 -18.53
C ILE A 379 9.76 -26.95 -17.16
N ILE A 380 10.61 -27.17 -16.17
CA ILE A 380 10.48 -26.70 -14.78
C ILE A 380 11.41 -25.49 -14.58
N SER A 381 10.84 -24.30 -14.39
CA SER A 381 11.66 -23.09 -14.17
C SER A 381 12.12 -22.98 -12.73
N LYS A 382 13.43 -23.17 -12.47
CA LYS A 382 13.99 -23.13 -11.11
C LYS A 382 14.12 -21.71 -10.58
N ASP A 383 14.50 -20.75 -11.41
CA ASP A 383 14.61 -19.35 -10.99
C ASP A 383 13.28 -18.59 -11.02
N LEU A 384 12.26 -19.06 -11.74
CA LEU A 384 10.90 -18.53 -11.58
C LEU A 384 10.15 -19.21 -10.42
N SER A 385 10.55 -20.43 -10.03
CA SER A 385 10.17 -21.03 -8.74
C SER A 385 10.99 -20.47 -7.57
N ALA A 386 12.16 -19.87 -7.83
CA ALA A 386 13.07 -19.30 -6.83
C ALA A 386 13.13 -17.76 -6.83
N GLU A 387 12.47 -17.05 -7.76
CA GLU A 387 12.18 -15.61 -7.63
C GLU A 387 11.16 -15.33 -6.52
N SER A 388 10.53 -16.39 -5.97
CA SER A 388 9.81 -16.40 -4.70
C SER A 388 10.62 -17.00 -3.52
N GLN A 389 11.90 -17.36 -3.69
CA GLN A 389 12.76 -17.84 -2.60
C GLN A 389 14.25 -17.52 -2.83
N LYS A 390 14.65 -16.28 -2.49
CA LYS A 390 15.94 -15.96 -1.86
C LYS A 390 16.00 -14.48 -1.48
N PHE A 391 15.52 -14.17 -0.27
CA PHE A 391 16.00 -13.05 0.52
C PHE A 391 16.50 -13.56 1.88
N GLY A 392 17.83 -13.64 2.00
CA GLY A 392 18.55 -13.53 3.27
C GLY A 392 18.62 -14.76 4.16
N VAL A 393 19.46 -15.72 3.81
CA VAL A 393 20.32 -16.39 4.79
C VAL A 393 21.73 -16.43 4.21
N ASN A 394 22.47 -15.33 4.39
CA ASN A 394 23.91 -15.38 4.40
C ASN A 394 24.33 -15.40 5.87
N SER A 395 25.22 -16.32 6.21
CA SER A 395 25.67 -16.68 7.55
C SER A 395 26.58 -15.64 8.23
N GLU A 396 26.24 -14.35 8.18
CA GLU A 396 27.04 -13.26 8.79
C GLU A 396 26.29 -12.54 9.93
N GLY A 397 25.56 -13.29 10.75
CA GLY A 397 24.86 -12.79 11.95
C GLY A 397 25.46 -13.24 13.29
N LEU A 398 26.52 -14.04 13.28
CA LEU A 398 27.32 -14.34 14.48
C LEU A 398 28.56 -13.45 14.48
N MET A 399 28.45 -12.25 15.07
CA MET A 399 29.62 -11.65 15.72
C MET A 399 29.59 -12.05 17.19
N GLN A 400 30.57 -12.88 17.54
CA GLN A 400 31.02 -13.11 18.90
C GLN A 400 31.28 -11.77 19.61
N VAL A 401 30.84 -11.73 20.87
CA VAL A 401 31.33 -10.76 21.85
C VAL A 401 32.70 -11.25 22.29
N GLU A 402 33.75 -10.46 22.11
CA GLU A 402 34.84 -10.41 23.08
C GLU A 402 35.39 -8.98 23.29
N LYS A 403 35.31 -8.60 24.58
CA LYS A 403 36.21 -7.74 25.38
C LYS A 403 36.49 -6.29 24.97
N VAL A 404 35.79 -5.42 25.70
CA VAL A 404 36.22 -4.14 26.29
C VAL A 404 37.70 -3.74 26.09
N LYS A 405 37.93 -2.56 25.50
CA LYS A 405 38.85 -1.52 26.02
C LYS A 405 38.67 -0.19 25.25
N SER A 406 39.01 0.87 25.95
CA SER A 406 38.61 2.27 25.79
C SER A 406 39.45 3.09 24.78
N ALA A 407 38.82 4.19 24.32
CA ALA A 407 39.37 5.52 24.01
C ALA A 407 40.33 5.77 22.81
N ALA A 408 39.96 6.82 22.07
CA ALA A 408 40.76 7.74 21.25
C ALA A 408 41.37 7.25 19.92
N GLY A 409 41.14 8.03 18.85
CA GLY A 409 41.82 7.87 17.57
C GLY A 409 41.00 8.39 16.39
N VAL A 410 41.11 9.68 16.10
CA VAL A 410 40.65 10.33 14.85
C VAL A 410 41.44 9.76 13.68
N GLN A 411 40.79 9.35 12.58
CA GLN A 411 41.29 9.59 11.23
C GLN A 411 40.20 9.41 10.15
N ASN A 412 40.14 10.42 9.29
CA ASN A 412 39.36 10.52 8.06
C ASN A 412 39.62 9.34 7.11
N THR A 413 38.56 8.83 6.50
CA THR A 413 38.62 8.33 5.11
C THR A 413 37.25 8.49 4.46
N GLN A 414 37.22 9.32 3.41
CA GLN A 414 36.07 9.59 2.58
C GLN A 414 35.60 8.30 1.89
N LYS A 415 34.28 8.07 1.89
CA LYS A 415 33.60 7.06 1.05
C LYS A 415 32.85 7.79 -0.06
N PRO A 416 32.97 7.38 -1.33
CA PRO A 416 32.36 8.09 -2.46
C PRO A 416 30.83 7.88 -2.50
N ASP A 417 30.12 8.97 -2.77
CA ASP A 417 28.66 9.06 -2.88
C ASP A 417 28.09 8.23 -4.04
N LYS A 418 26.99 7.51 -3.79
CA LYS A 418 26.06 7.00 -4.82
C LYS A 418 24.70 7.69 -4.65
N PRO A 419 24.08 8.21 -5.72
CA PRO A 419 22.85 9.00 -5.64
C PRO A 419 21.62 8.16 -5.29
N GLY A 420 20.77 8.68 -4.39
CA GLY A 420 19.57 8.01 -3.86
C GLY A 420 18.46 7.81 -4.90
N SER A 421 17.85 6.63 -4.89
CA SER A 421 16.78 6.24 -5.82
C SER A 421 15.43 6.84 -5.42
N CYS A 422 14.62 7.16 -6.42
CA CYS A 422 13.27 7.69 -6.24
C CYS A 422 12.24 6.55 -6.22
N ILE A 423 11.20 6.67 -5.37
CA ILE A 423 10.03 5.76 -5.33
C ILE A 423 9.46 5.49 -6.74
N CYS A 424 9.45 6.51 -7.63
CA CYS A 424 8.95 6.38 -9.00
C CYS A 424 9.81 5.44 -9.88
N GLN A 425 11.12 5.35 -9.63
CA GLN A 425 12.07 4.52 -10.40
C GLN A 425 11.96 3.03 -10.02
N GLU A 426 11.61 2.73 -8.77
CA GLU A 426 11.63 1.35 -8.28
C GLU A 426 10.25 0.68 -8.29
N GLN A 427 9.17 1.41 -8.01
CA GLN A 427 7.85 0.80 -7.76
C GLN A 427 6.85 0.89 -8.92
N TYR A 428 7.04 1.81 -9.88
CA TYR A 428 6.05 2.08 -10.95
C TYR A 428 6.65 2.05 -12.37
N LYS A 429 7.87 1.53 -12.52
CA LYS A 429 8.56 1.45 -13.82
C LYS A 429 7.84 0.56 -14.84
N ASP A 430 7.07 -0.40 -14.34
CA ASP A 430 6.40 -1.41 -15.16
C ASP A 430 5.00 -1.00 -15.65
N LEU A 431 4.57 0.23 -15.34
CA LEU A 431 3.30 0.74 -15.81
C LEU A 431 3.38 1.06 -17.31
N ILE A 432 2.58 0.33 -18.11
CA ILE A 432 2.45 0.59 -19.53
C ILE A 432 1.89 1.99 -19.76
N TRP A 433 2.31 2.64 -20.85
CA TRP A 433 2.02 4.06 -21.11
C TRP A 433 2.50 5.03 -20.02
N GLY A 434 3.29 4.57 -19.05
CA GLY A 434 3.76 5.39 -17.94
C GLY A 434 4.51 6.64 -18.40
N GLY A 435 5.18 6.61 -19.56
CA GLY A 435 5.88 7.75 -20.15
C GLY A 435 4.97 8.89 -20.62
N LYS A 436 3.67 8.64 -20.82
CA LYS A 436 2.68 9.65 -21.27
C LYS A 436 2.07 10.46 -20.11
N VAL A 437 2.33 10.05 -18.86
CA VAL A 437 1.67 10.61 -17.68
C VAL A 437 2.70 11.00 -16.60
N SER A 438 2.27 11.81 -15.63
CA SER A 438 3.14 12.24 -14.51
C SER A 438 3.34 11.12 -13.48
N CYS A 439 4.35 11.23 -12.60
CA CYS A 439 4.51 10.22 -11.53
C CYS A 439 3.30 10.19 -10.58
N GLU A 440 2.72 11.36 -10.27
CA GLU A 440 1.50 11.43 -9.46
C GLU A 440 0.32 10.70 -10.11
N PHE A 441 0.19 10.78 -11.44
CA PHE A 441 -0.82 10.01 -12.18
C PHE A 441 -0.57 8.51 -12.02
N ARG A 442 0.67 8.04 -12.25
CA ARG A 442 1.04 6.62 -12.12
C ARG A 442 0.75 6.09 -10.71
N LYS A 443 1.20 6.82 -9.69
CA LYS A 443 0.96 6.48 -8.28
C LYS A 443 -0.53 6.36 -7.99
N LYS A 444 -1.33 7.33 -8.46
CA LYS A 444 -2.77 7.34 -8.21
C LYS A 444 -3.50 6.20 -8.91
N VAL A 445 -3.13 5.86 -10.15
CA VAL A 445 -3.70 4.71 -10.86
C VAL A 445 -3.40 3.41 -10.11
N VAL A 446 -2.15 3.19 -9.70
CA VAL A 446 -1.76 1.97 -8.97
C VAL A 446 -2.45 1.90 -7.61
N GLN A 447 -2.58 3.01 -6.89
CA GLN A 447 -3.32 3.10 -5.64
C GLN A 447 -4.80 2.75 -5.84
N ILE A 448 -5.46 3.33 -6.84
CA ILE A 448 -6.86 3.03 -7.16
C ILE A 448 -7.03 1.53 -7.44
N CYS A 449 -6.13 0.94 -8.22
CA CYS A 449 -6.18 -0.48 -8.54
C CYS A 449 -5.94 -1.39 -7.32
N ALA A 450 -5.05 -0.99 -6.41
CA ALA A 450 -4.85 -1.69 -5.14
C ALA A 450 -6.10 -1.63 -4.25
N GLU A 451 -6.75 -0.47 -4.15
CA GLU A 451 -7.95 -0.27 -3.35
C GLU A 451 -9.17 -0.99 -3.92
N LEU A 452 -9.30 -1.07 -5.25
CA LEU A 452 -10.43 -1.72 -5.92
C LEU A 452 -10.26 -3.24 -6.05
N TRP A 453 -9.06 -3.72 -6.34
CA TRP A 453 -8.81 -5.12 -6.76
C TRP A 453 -7.68 -5.82 -6.00
N GLY A 454 -7.14 -5.19 -4.95
CA GLY A 454 -6.20 -5.79 -4.01
C GLY A 454 -4.73 -5.55 -4.36
N GLU A 455 -3.89 -5.57 -3.31
CA GLU A 455 -2.46 -5.23 -3.38
C GLU A 455 -1.68 -6.17 -4.32
N ASN A 456 -2.04 -7.45 -4.36
CA ASN A 456 -1.36 -8.47 -5.17
C ASN A 456 -1.58 -8.29 -6.68
N ARG A 457 -2.66 -7.62 -7.08
CA ARG A 457 -3.06 -7.43 -8.49
C ARG A 457 -2.98 -5.99 -8.97
N LYS A 458 -2.50 -5.08 -8.12
CA LYS A 458 -2.52 -3.64 -8.38
C LYS A 458 -1.85 -3.23 -9.68
N LEU A 459 -0.70 -3.83 -10.03
CA LEU A 459 0.03 -3.49 -11.26
C LEU A 459 -0.62 -4.10 -12.52
N GLU A 460 -1.13 -5.32 -12.42
CA GLU A 460 -1.87 -6.00 -13.49
C GLU A 460 -3.11 -5.17 -13.88
N MET A 461 -3.92 -4.82 -12.89
CA MET A 461 -5.14 -4.03 -13.09
C MET A 461 -4.82 -2.58 -13.49
N ALA A 462 -3.72 -2.00 -12.99
CA ALA A 462 -3.28 -0.67 -13.39
C ALA A 462 -2.83 -0.64 -14.86
N ASN A 463 -2.14 -1.67 -15.34
CA ASN A 463 -1.81 -1.78 -16.76
C ASN A 463 -3.07 -1.89 -17.62
N GLY A 464 -4.05 -2.69 -17.20
CA GLY A 464 -5.36 -2.74 -17.86
C GLY A 464 -6.04 -1.37 -17.93
N LEU A 465 -6.11 -0.66 -16.80
CA LEU A 465 -6.71 0.67 -16.75
C LEU A 465 -5.95 1.70 -17.62
N MET A 466 -4.62 1.62 -17.69
CA MET A 466 -3.81 2.47 -18.58
C MET A 466 -4.07 2.17 -20.06
N ALA A 467 -4.22 0.89 -20.44
CA ALA A 467 -4.60 0.52 -21.81
C ALA A 467 -5.98 1.05 -22.19
N VAL A 468 -6.95 0.98 -21.27
CA VAL A 468 -8.29 1.57 -21.46
C VAL A 468 -8.18 3.07 -21.66
N MET A 469 -7.47 3.79 -20.78
CA MET A 469 -7.31 5.23 -20.91
C MET A 469 -6.65 5.63 -22.23
N ASN A 470 -5.68 4.85 -22.72
CA ASN A 470 -5.07 5.10 -24.02
C ASN A 470 -6.08 5.00 -25.17
N VAL A 471 -6.93 3.95 -25.18
CA VAL A 471 -7.98 3.77 -26.20
C VAL A 471 -8.99 4.91 -26.12
N GLU A 472 -9.53 5.13 -24.93
CA GLU A 472 -10.62 6.08 -24.67
C GLU A 472 -10.20 7.54 -24.88
N THR A 473 -8.91 7.84 -24.73
CA THR A 473 -8.39 9.20 -24.90
C THR A 473 -7.63 9.44 -26.20
N ALA A 474 -7.64 8.50 -27.14
CA ALA A 474 -6.80 8.56 -28.35
C ALA A 474 -5.34 8.90 -28.02
N SER A 475 -4.78 8.19 -27.03
CA SER A 475 -3.40 8.35 -26.52
C SER A 475 -3.05 9.66 -25.84
N SER A 476 -4.01 10.57 -25.63
CA SER A 476 -3.73 11.87 -24.99
C SER A 476 -3.58 11.79 -23.47
N PHE A 477 -4.25 10.83 -22.82
CA PHE A 477 -4.38 10.74 -21.36
C PHE A 477 -4.92 12.04 -20.72
N LYS A 478 -5.76 12.77 -21.44
CA LYS A 478 -6.28 14.07 -21.00
C LYS A 478 -7.73 13.98 -20.52
N ALA A 479 -8.01 14.66 -19.41
CA ALA A 479 -9.35 14.73 -18.82
C ALA A 479 -10.38 15.43 -19.72
N HIS A 480 -9.90 16.25 -20.66
CA HIS A 480 -10.71 17.03 -21.60
C HIS A 480 -10.80 16.41 -22.99
N GLN A 481 -10.37 15.15 -23.17
CA GLN A 481 -10.57 14.47 -24.43
C GLN A 481 -12.06 14.18 -24.66
N ILE A 482 -12.62 14.76 -25.73
CA ILE A 482 -14.03 14.61 -26.11
C ILE A 482 -14.14 13.54 -27.20
N MET A 483 -15.15 12.67 -27.08
CA MET A 483 -15.41 11.57 -28.01
C MET A 483 -15.48 12.08 -29.46
N GLY A 484 -14.64 11.53 -30.33
CA GLY A 484 -14.64 11.83 -31.77
C GLY A 484 -14.20 13.25 -32.13
N GLN A 485 -13.47 13.94 -31.26
CA GLN A 485 -12.81 15.21 -31.55
C GLN A 485 -11.30 15.12 -31.35
N THR A 486 -10.54 15.96 -32.04
CA THR A 486 -9.12 16.15 -31.74
C THR A 486 -8.96 16.87 -30.39
N LEU A 487 -7.82 16.69 -29.74
CA LEU A 487 -7.56 17.31 -28.44
C LEU A 487 -7.54 18.84 -28.56
N LYS A 488 -8.49 19.52 -27.92
CA LYS A 488 -8.59 20.98 -27.88
C LYS A 488 -7.88 21.56 -26.67
N ASN A 489 -7.52 22.84 -26.75
CA ASN A 489 -7.10 23.58 -25.56
C ASN A 489 -8.26 23.63 -24.55
N VAL A 490 -7.99 23.29 -23.28
CA VAL A 490 -9.00 23.29 -22.20
C VAL A 490 -9.79 24.60 -22.12
N LYS A 491 -9.13 25.75 -22.34
CA LYS A 491 -9.78 27.08 -22.26
C LYS A 491 -10.75 27.35 -23.42
N ALA A 492 -10.66 26.60 -24.51
CA ALA A 492 -11.48 26.76 -25.70
C ALA A 492 -12.70 25.83 -25.71
N ILE A 493 -12.86 24.96 -24.70
CA ILE A 493 -13.96 24.00 -24.63
C ILE A 493 -15.20 24.68 -24.07
N THR A 494 -16.33 24.51 -24.74
CA THR A 494 -17.64 25.04 -24.33
C THR A 494 -18.68 23.93 -24.20
N LYS A 495 -19.88 24.27 -23.73
CA LYS A 495 -21.00 23.32 -23.66
C LYS A 495 -21.40 22.78 -25.04
N ASP A 496 -21.13 23.53 -26.10
CA ASP A 496 -21.52 23.17 -27.45
C ASP A 496 -20.66 22.04 -28.04
N ASP A 497 -19.42 21.91 -27.57
CA ASP A 497 -18.52 20.84 -27.99
C ASP A 497 -19.04 19.44 -27.62
N PHE A 498 -19.94 19.34 -26.63
CA PHE A 498 -20.50 18.06 -26.21
C PHE A 498 -21.68 17.61 -27.09
N TRP A 499 -22.16 18.43 -28.02
CA TRP A 499 -23.19 17.98 -28.96
C TRP A 499 -22.64 16.94 -29.94
N LEU A 500 -23.39 15.85 -30.10
CA LEU A 500 -23.22 14.86 -31.16
C LEU A 500 -24.43 14.95 -32.09
N VAL A 501 -24.23 15.52 -33.28
CA VAL A 501 -25.26 15.63 -34.30
C VAL A 501 -25.09 14.51 -35.30
N GLN A 502 -26.12 13.68 -35.46
CA GLN A 502 -26.20 12.64 -36.48
C GLN A 502 -27.25 13.07 -37.50
N LYS A 503 -26.85 13.20 -38.76
CA LYS A 503 -27.76 13.53 -39.86
C LYS A 503 -28.13 12.26 -40.60
N ASP A 504 -29.42 11.96 -40.66
CA ASP A 504 -29.91 10.86 -41.47
C ASP A 504 -29.64 11.16 -42.96
N LYS A 505 -28.90 10.27 -43.62
CA LYS A 505 -28.46 10.47 -45.02
C LYS A 505 -29.60 10.40 -46.03
N LYS A 506 -30.75 9.83 -45.68
CA LYS A 506 -31.91 9.63 -46.59
C LYS A 506 -33.01 10.68 -46.36
N THR A 507 -33.27 11.06 -45.12
CA THR A 507 -34.37 11.96 -44.74
C THR A 507 -33.89 13.38 -44.40
N GLY A 508 -32.58 13.59 -44.23
CA GLY A 508 -32.01 14.87 -43.83
C GLY A 508 -32.28 15.28 -42.38
N LYS A 509 -33.01 14.44 -41.61
CA LYS A 509 -33.39 14.70 -40.22
C LYS A 509 -32.16 14.63 -39.30
N GLU A 510 -31.98 15.64 -38.46
CA GLU A 510 -30.91 15.69 -37.45
C GLU A 510 -31.37 15.08 -36.13
N VAL A 511 -30.61 14.12 -35.62
CA VAL A 511 -30.73 13.60 -34.25
C VAL A 511 -29.56 14.14 -33.44
N ARG A 512 -29.88 14.86 -32.35
CA ARG A 512 -28.87 15.42 -31.44
C ARG A 512 -28.79 14.59 -30.17
N THR A 513 -27.57 14.19 -29.84
CA THR A 513 -27.21 13.47 -28.61
C THR A 513 -25.96 14.10 -28.00
N SER A 514 -25.35 13.46 -27.00
CA SER A 514 -24.24 14.04 -26.24
C SER A 514 -22.98 13.16 -26.26
N ARG A 515 -21.84 13.74 -26.62
CA ARG A 515 -20.52 13.10 -26.67
C ARG A 515 -19.99 12.74 -25.29
N ALA A 516 -19.25 11.64 -25.17
CA ALA A 516 -18.55 11.30 -23.93
C ALA A 516 -17.28 12.17 -23.73
N VAL A 517 -16.75 12.20 -22.51
CA VAL A 517 -15.56 13.02 -22.17
C VAL A 517 -14.68 12.36 -21.11
N GLY A 518 -13.36 12.53 -21.23
CA GLY A 518 -12.38 12.22 -20.18
C GLY A 518 -11.66 10.89 -20.32
N LEU A 519 -10.92 10.54 -19.27
CA LEU A 519 -9.95 9.45 -19.21
C LEU A 519 -10.56 8.09 -19.56
N ILE A 520 -11.84 7.87 -19.27
CA ILE A 520 -12.58 6.65 -19.61
C ILE A 520 -13.86 6.95 -20.40
N GLN A 521 -13.93 8.12 -21.06
CA GLN A 521 -15.10 8.59 -21.81
C GLN A 521 -16.43 8.52 -21.00
N PHE A 522 -16.57 9.37 -19.98
CA PHE A 522 -17.79 9.46 -19.18
C PHE A 522 -19.02 9.80 -20.04
N THR A 523 -19.88 8.81 -20.26
CA THR A 523 -21.18 8.93 -20.91
C THR A 523 -22.23 9.52 -19.97
N GLN A 524 -23.43 9.83 -20.48
CA GLN A 524 -24.55 10.22 -19.62
C GLN A 524 -24.86 9.14 -18.56
N SER A 525 -24.93 7.87 -18.98
CA SER A 525 -25.21 6.75 -18.08
C SER A 525 -24.11 6.55 -17.05
N ALA A 526 -22.84 6.73 -17.44
CA ALA A 526 -21.72 6.68 -16.49
C ALA A 526 -21.84 7.76 -15.42
N LEU A 527 -22.13 9.01 -15.82
CA LEU A 527 -22.33 10.14 -14.89
C LEU A 527 -23.55 9.93 -13.98
N GLN A 528 -24.61 9.26 -14.46
CA GLN A 528 -25.76 8.87 -13.64
C GLN A 528 -25.36 7.80 -12.61
N ALA A 529 -24.62 6.77 -13.03
CA ALA A 529 -24.20 5.67 -12.16
C ALA A 529 -23.35 6.16 -10.97
N ILE A 530 -22.54 7.21 -11.17
CA ILE A 530 -21.74 7.83 -10.09
C ILE A 530 -22.45 9.00 -9.40
N GLY A 531 -23.74 9.22 -9.67
CA GLY A 531 -24.54 10.26 -9.01
C GLY A 531 -24.16 11.70 -9.37
N GLU A 532 -23.43 11.93 -10.47
CA GLU A 532 -23.04 13.27 -10.92
C GLU A 532 -24.05 13.90 -11.90
N PHE A 533 -24.98 13.11 -12.44
CA PHE A 533 -26.05 13.59 -13.30
C PHE A 533 -27.39 12.92 -12.98
N LYS A 534 -28.49 13.69 -12.95
CA LYS A 534 -29.84 13.19 -12.74
C LYS A 534 -30.56 13.02 -14.08
N SER A 535 -31.11 11.83 -14.35
CA SER A 535 -31.89 11.59 -15.58
C SER A 535 -33.06 12.55 -15.73
N GLY A 536 -33.40 12.91 -16.97
CA GLY A 536 -34.46 13.88 -17.29
C GLY A 536 -34.10 15.36 -17.09
N SER A 537 -32.87 15.68 -16.63
CA SER A 537 -32.46 17.06 -16.37
C SER A 537 -32.12 17.89 -17.62
N GLY A 538 -32.18 17.30 -18.82
CA GLY A 538 -31.87 17.95 -20.09
C GLY A 538 -30.38 17.98 -20.46
N PHE A 539 -30.10 18.20 -21.76
CA PHE A 539 -28.74 18.21 -22.30
C PHE A 539 -27.89 19.38 -21.81
N ASP A 540 -28.48 20.54 -21.52
CA ASP A 540 -27.74 21.70 -21.05
C ASP A 540 -27.02 21.42 -19.71
N LYS A 541 -27.76 20.87 -18.73
CA LYS A 541 -27.19 20.42 -17.45
C LYS A 541 -26.20 19.28 -17.62
N LEU A 542 -26.44 18.36 -18.55
CA LEU A 542 -25.48 17.30 -18.86
C LEU A 542 -24.16 17.89 -19.37
N HIS A 543 -24.24 18.89 -20.24
CA HIS A 543 -23.07 19.53 -20.85
C HIS A 543 -22.32 20.42 -19.84
N GLU A 544 -23.00 21.01 -18.87
CA GLU A 544 -22.36 21.65 -17.70
C GLU A 544 -21.54 20.65 -16.89
N VAL A 545 -22.10 19.48 -16.60
CA VAL A 545 -21.39 18.41 -15.89
C VAL A 545 -20.19 17.93 -16.71
N LYS A 546 -20.35 17.73 -18.01
CA LYS A 546 -19.26 17.29 -18.90
C LYS A 546 -18.17 18.34 -19.06
N LEU A 547 -18.52 19.64 -19.12
CA LEU A 547 -17.55 20.73 -19.12
C LEU A 547 -16.74 20.76 -17.82
N ARG A 548 -17.40 20.56 -16.68
CA ARG A 548 -16.73 20.41 -15.38
C ARG A 548 -15.79 19.20 -15.37
N PHE A 549 -16.20 18.07 -15.94
CA PHE A 549 -15.34 16.89 -16.09
C PHE A 549 -14.15 17.14 -17.02
N ALA A 550 -14.34 17.86 -18.12
CA ALA A 550 -13.24 18.22 -19.01
C ALA A 550 -12.18 19.09 -18.31
N THR A 551 -12.63 20.07 -17.52
CA THR A 551 -11.78 21.12 -16.94
C THR A 551 -11.17 20.76 -15.58
N MET A 552 -11.52 19.63 -14.98
CA MET A 552 -11.10 19.29 -13.61
C MET A 552 -9.66 18.74 -13.49
N GLY A 553 -9.01 18.43 -14.61
CA GLY A 553 -7.66 17.87 -14.65
C GLY A 553 -7.61 16.35 -14.40
N GLU A 554 -6.54 15.73 -14.89
CA GLU A 554 -6.38 14.27 -14.97
C GLU A 554 -6.38 13.60 -13.58
N ILE A 555 -5.56 14.13 -12.66
CA ILE A 555 -5.38 13.55 -11.33
C ILE A 555 -6.70 13.52 -10.56
N LYS A 556 -7.53 14.56 -10.69
CA LYS A 556 -8.83 14.64 -10.03
C LYS A 556 -9.88 13.78 -10.72
N GLN A 557 -9.84 13.73 -12.05
CA GLN A 557 -10.77 12.88 -12.80
C GLN A 557 -10.57 11.38 -12.47
N LEU A 558 -9.35 10.96 -12.08
CA LEU A 558 -9.09 9.61 -11.56
C LEU A 558 -9.91 9.25 -10.30
N ASP A 559 -10.30 10.22 -9.46
CA ASP A 559 -11.19 9.94 -8.32
C ASP A 559 -12.58 9.50 -8.80
N TYR A 560 -13.04 10.09 -9.90
CA TYR A 560 -14.31 9.73 -10.54
C TYR A 560 -14.20 8.42 -11.32
N VAL A 561 -13.02 8.09 -11.85
CA VAL A 561 -12.72 6.77 -12.42
C VAL A 561 -12.85 5.71 -11.32
N LYS A 562 -12.24 5.92 -10.15
CA LYS A 562 -12.43 5.02 -9.00
C LYS A 562 -13.91 4.88 -8.62
N LYS A 563 -14.60 6.02 -8.46
CA LYS A 563 -16.03 6.05 -8.10
C LYS A 563 -16.91 5.28 -9.10
N TYR A 564 -16.55 5.29 -10.38
CA TYR A 564 -17.26 4.57 -11.43
C TYR A 564 -17.10 3.04 -11.30
N PHE A 565 -15.91 2.56 -10.93
CA PHE A 565 -15.65 1.13 -10.77
C PHE A 565 -16.02 0.57 -9.39
N GLU A 566 -16.13 1.40 -8.35
CA GLU A 566 -16.42 0.96 -6.97
C GLU A 566 -17.65 0.03 -6.86
N PRO A 567 -18.81 0.32 -7.50
CA PRO A 567 -20.00 -0.54 -7.40
C PRO A 567 -19.85 -1.87 -8.15
N SER A 568 -18.93 -1.95 -9.11
CA SER A 568 -18.73 -3.11 -10.00
C SER A 568 -17.43 -3.86 -9.73
N LYS A 569 -16.61 -3.45 -8.75
CA LYS A 569 -15.27 -3.99 -8.50
C LYS A 569 -15.22 -5.52 -8.36
N ASN A 570 -16.21 -6.12 -7.69
CA ASN A 570 -16.30 -7.57 -7.51
C ASN A 570 -16.68 -8.33 -8.79
N LYS A 571 -17.28 -7.65 -9.77
CA LYS A 571 -17.63 -8.22 -11.08
C LYS A 571 -16.45 -8.19 -12.05
N ILE A 572 -15.49 -7.29 -11.84
CA ILE A 572 -14.32 -7.14 -12.70
C ILE A 572 -13.25 -8.13 -12.21
N LYS A 573 -13.03 -9.19 -12.98
CA LYS A 573 -12.08 -10.25 -12.60
C LYS A 573 -10.77 -10.14 -13.35
N THR A 574 -10.79 -9.59 -14.56
CA THR A 574 -9.62 -9.47 -15.45
C THR A 574 -9.38 -8.02 -15.88
N PRO A 575 -8.15 -7.65 -16.30
CA PRO A 575 -7.87 -6.36 -16.92
C PRO A 575 -8.77 -6.03 -18.13
N GLU A 576 -9.13 -7.04 -18.92
CA GLU A 576 -10.05 -6.96 -20.06
C GLU A 576 -11.46 -6.53 -19.64
N ASP A 577 -11.92 -7.00 -18.48
CA ASP A 577 -13.22 -6.61 -17.93
C ASP A 577 -13.30 -5.12 -17.60
N ILE A 578 -12.17 -4.44 -17.38
CA ILE A 578 -12.13 -2.97 -17.21
C ILE A 578 -12.58 -2.30 -18.51
N TYR A 579 -12.04 -2.74 -19.66
CA TYR A 579 -12.41 -2.19 -20.95
C TYR A 579 -13.87 -2.49 -21.29
N LEU A 580 -14.29 -3.74 -21.08
CA LEU A 580 -15.67 -4.14 -21.29
C LEU A 580 -16.63 -3.37 -20.38
N HIS A 581 -16.27 -3.13 -19.13
CA HIS A 581 -17.12 -2.35 -18.22
C HIS A 581 -17.30 -0.90 -18.69
N VAL A 582 -16.27 -0.29 -19.29
CA VAL A 582 -16.34 1.08 -19.82
C VAL A 582 -17.12 1.13 -21.14
N PHE A 583 -16.82 0.23 -22.07
CA PHE A 583 -17.29 0.31 -23.44
C PHE A 583 -18.58 -0.48 -23.69
N ALA A 584 -18.67 -1.71 -23.16
CA ALA A 584 -19.79 -2.62 -23.37
C ALA A 584 -20.08 -3.48 -22.12
N PRO A 585 -20.68 -2.90 -21.05
CA PRO A 585 -20.77 -3.55 -19.73
C PRO A 585 -21.40 -4.95 -19.73
N LYS A 586 -22.27 -5.26 -20.69
CA LYS A 586 -22.90 -6.58 -20.84
C LYS A 586 -21.93 -7.69 -21.25
N GLY A 587 -20.73 -7.35 -21.74
CA GLY A 587 -19.68 -8.32 -22.09
C GLY A 587 -18.80 -8.75 -20.92
N VAL A 588 -18.92 -8.11 -19.75
CA VAL A 588 -18.13 -8.45 -18.56
C VAL A 588 -18.47 -9.87 -18.11
N ASN A 589 -17.45 -10.70 -17.86
CA ASN A 589 -17.58 -12.14 -17.55
C ASN A 589 -18.33 -12.99 -18.61
N GLN A 590 -18.37 -12.55 -19.87
CA GLN A 590 -18.91 -13.37 -20.97
C GLN A 590 -17.79 -14.06 -21.77
N SER A 591 -18.16 -15.07 -22.57
CA SER A 591 -17.23 -15.73 -23.50
C SER A 591 -16.84 -14.81 -24.67
N ASP A 592 -15.72 -15.09 -25.33
CA ASP A 592 -15.21 -14.30 -26.48
C ASP A 592 -16.20 -14.19 -27.65
N ASN A 593 -16.99 -15.22 -27.89
CA ASN A 593 -18.01 -15.23 -28.95
C ASN A 593 -19.33 -14.55 -28.55
N TYR A 594 -19.42 -13.97 -27.36
CA TYR A 594 -20.63 -13.30 -26.90
C TYR A 594 -20.92 -12.07 -27.76
N VAL A 595 -22.11 -12.03 -28.36
CA VAL A 595 -22.52 -10.96 -29.26
C VAL A 595 -22.90 -9.71 -28.46
N LEU A 596 -22.14 -8.65 -28.66
CA LEU A 596 -22.36 -7.36 -28.02
C LEU A 596 -23.29 -6.50 -28.86
N TYR A 597 -23.09 -6.38 -30.17
CA TYR A 597 -23.98 -5.57 -31.00
C TYR A 597 -24.23 -6.26 -32.33
N GLU A 598 -25.42 -6.08 -32.89
CA GLU A 598 -25.79 -6.69 -34.18
C GLU A 598 -26.14 -5.61 -35.20
N LYS A 599 -25.88 -5.89 -36.48
CA LYS A 599 -26.19 -5.02 -37.60
C LYS A 599 -27.68 -4.67 -37.62
N GLY A 600 -27.95 -3.37 -37.66
CA GLY A 600 -29.31 -2.81 -37.51
C GLY A 600 -29.52 -2.09 -36.18
N THR A 601 -28.66 -2.29 -35.18
CA THR A 601 -28.65 -1.49 -33.95
C THR A 601 -27.86 -0.18 -34.11
N ILE A 602 -28.18 0.82 -33.29
CA ILE A 602 -27.47 2.11 -33.27
C ILE A 602 -26.02 1.90 -32.81
N GLU A 603 -25.82 1.05 -31.80
CA GLU A 603 -24.53 0.73 -31.21
C GLU A 603 -23.61 0.03 -32.20
N TYR A 604 -24.13 -0.92 -33.00
CA TYR A 604 -23.38 -1.51 -34.09
C TYR A 604 -23.00 -0.46 -35.13
N THR A 605 -23.95 0.39 -35.55
CA THR A 605 -23.68 1.41 -36.59
C THR A 605 -22.58 2.39 -36.15
N GLN A 606 -22.55 2.78 -34.88
CA GLN A 606 -21.52 3.66 -34.33
C GLN A 606 -20.15 2.99 -34.21
N ASN A 607 -20.13 1.66 -34.09
CA ASN A 607 -18.92 0.88 -33.87
C ASN A 607 -18.62 -0.11 -35.01
N GLU A 608 -19.24 0.06 -36.18
CA GLU A 608 -19.16 -0.88 -37.31
C GLU A 608 -17.71 -1.11 -37.76
N SER A 609 -16.84 -0.13 -37.51
CA SER A 609 -15.40 -0.28 -37.75
C SER A 609 -14.72 -1.38 -36.91
N VAL A 610 -15.29 -1.79 -35.77
CA VAL A 610 -14.81 -2.92 -34.96
C VAL A 610 -14.95 -4.21 -35.77
N ASP A 611 -16.16 -4.52 -36.21
CA ASP A 611 -16.46 -5.71 -37.01
C ASP A 611 -15.68 -5.70 -38.34
N LYS A 612 -15.73 -4.59 -39.09
CA LYS A 612 -15.06 -4.48 -40.40
C LYS A 612 -13.53 -4.56 -40.36
N LYS A 613 -12.90 -4.10 -39.28
CA LYS A 613 -11.43 -4.05 -39.14
C LYS A 613 -10.86 -5.16 -38.25
N SER A 614 -11.74 -5.98 -37.68
CA SER A 614 -11.39 -7.17 -36.91
C SER A 614 -10.37 -8.03 -37.68
N LYS A 615 -9.44 -8.64 -36.94
CA LYS A 615 -8.48 -9.62 -37.48
C LYS A 615 -8.90 -11.06 -37.13
N GLY A 616 -9.94 -11.22 -36.32
CA GLY A 616 -10.50 -12.52 -35.93
C GLY A 616 -11.32 -13.21 -37.02
N THR A 617 -11.78 -14.42 -36.72
CA THR A 617 -12.52 -15.30 -37.64
C THR A 617 -13.94 -14.81 -37.95
N ASN A 618 -14.52 -13.97 -37.11
CA ASN A 618 -15.90 -13.48 -37.24
C ASN A 618 -16.00 -12.13 -37.96
N LYS A 619 -14.89 -11.63 -38.50
CA LYS A 619 -14.82 -10.33 -39.16
C LYS A 619 -15.86 -10.18 -40.27
N GLY A 620 -16.63 -9.10 -40.21
CA GLY A 620 -17.59 -8.67 -41.21
C GLY A 620 -18.87 -9.50 -41.23
N ASP A 621 -19.16 -10.28 -40.19
CA ASP A 621 -20.34 -11.14 -40.10
C ASP A 621 -21.62 -10.35 -39.74
N GLY A 622 -21.51 -9.04 -39.49
CA GLY A 622 -22.62 -8.20 -39.09
C GLY A 622 -22.92 -8.26 -37.59
N LYS A 623 -22.00 -8.79 -36.78
CA LYS A 623 -22.05 -8.81 -35.32
C LYS A 623 -20.74 -8.25 -34.80
N ILE A 624 -20.80 -7.63 -33.63
CA ILE A 624 -19.62 -7.22 -32.87
C ILE A 624 -19.57 -8.12 -31.64
N GLN A 625 -18.62 -9.04 -31.59
CA GLN A 625 -18.45 -9.92 -30.42
C GLN A 625 -17.43 -9.36 -29.42
N ARG A 626 -17.40 -9.97 -28.23
CA ARG A 626 -16.47 -9.62 -27.14
C ARG A 626 -15.01 -9.63 -27.60
N SER A 627 -14.58 -10.65 -28.33
CA SER A 627 -13.21 -10.78 -28.85
C SER A 627 -12.80 -9.60 -29.74
N GLU A 628 -13.69 -9.18 -30.65
CA GLU A 628 -13.39 -8.13 -31.62
C GLU A 628 -13.26 -6.75 -30.96
N ILE A 629 -14.07 -6.47 -29.94
CA ILE A 629 -13.91 -5.28 -29.12
C ILE A 629 -12.58 -5.32 -28.37
N LEU A 630 -12.23 -6.47 -27.78
CA LEU A 630 -10.98 -6.64 -27.02
C LEU A 630 -9.72 -6.48 -27.88
N GLU A 631 -9.78 -6.62 -29.21
CA GLU A 631 -8.64 -6.32 -30.09
C GLU A 631 -8.10 -4.90 -29.88
N ARG A 632 -8.98 -3.90 -29.66
CA ARG A 632 -8.57 -2.52 -29.39
C ARG A 632 -7.80 -2.41 -28.07
N TYR A 633 -8.29 -3.12 -27.05
CA TYR A 633 -7.64 -3.19 -25.75
C TYR A 633 -6.28 -3.88 -25.85
N HIS A 634 -6.19 -5.04 -26.51
CA HIS A 634 -4.92 -5.77 -26.66
C HIS A 634 -3.89 -5.00 -27.47
N ASN A 635 -4.29 -4.32 -28.55
CA ASN A 635 -3.39 -3.44 -29.30
C ASN A 635 -2.84 -2.33 -28.40
N SER A 636 -3.72 -1.65 -27.66
CA SER A 636 -3.33 -0.61 -26.70
C SER A 636 -2.41 -1.14 -25.59
N TYR A 637 -2.69 -2.33 -25.06
CA TYR A 637 -1.89 -2.95 -24.02
C TYR A 637 -0.49 -3.28 -24.54
N ASN A 638 -0.40 -3.91 -25.71
CA ASN A 638 0.86 -4.31 -26.35
C ASN A 638 1.71 -3.09 -26.74
N ASP A 639 1.11 -2.07 -27.34
CA ASP A 639 1.80 -0.80 -27.63
C ASP A 639 2.27 -0.10 -26.35
N GLY A 640 1.52 -0.26 -25.26
CA GLY A 640 1.87 0.27 -23.95
C GLY A 640 3.15 -0.34 -23.37
N ILE A 641 3.46 -1.61 -23.68
CA ILE A 641 4.67 -2.32 -23.21
C ILE A 641 5.93 -1.60 -23.69
N THR A 642 5.92 -1.08 -24.92
CA THR A 642 7.04 -0.34 -25.50
C THR A 642 7.05 1.15 -25.08
N ASN A 643 5.93 1.65 -24.54
CA ASN A 643 5.74 3.04 -24.09
C ASN A 643 5.81 3.20 -22.54
N LYS A 644 6.56 2.32 -21.86
CA LYS A 644 6.90 2.48 -20.43
C LYS A 644 7.79 3.71 -20.20
N THR A 645 7.82 4.24 -18.98
CA THR A 645 8.71 5.37 -18.63
C THR A 645 10.17 4.96 -18.74
N GLN A 646 10.91 5.55 -19.69
CA GLN A 646 12.35 5.29 -19.88
C GLN A 646 13.25 6.28 -19.12
N LYS A 647 12.76 7.51 -18.87
CA LYS A 647 13.47 8.54 -18.11
C LYS A 647 12.64 8.94 -16.90
N PHE A 648 13.21 8.77 -15.71
CA PHE A 648 12.63 9.26 -14.47
C PHE A 648 13.32 10.56 -14.10
N THR A 649 12.61 11.68 -14.21
CA THR A 649 13.05 12.96 -13.64
C THR A 649 12.90 12.89 -12.14
N CYS A 650 14.00 12.56 -11.47
CA CYS A 650 14.14 12.67 -10.03
C CYS A 650 14.88 13.99 -9.78
N ASN A 651 14.20 14.98 -9.20
CA ASN A 651 14.89 16.14 -8.68
C ASN A 651 15.69 15.70 -7.45
N ASN A 652 16.90 15.22 -7.71
CA ASN A 652 17.93 14.94 -6.72
C ASN A 652 18.92 16.11 -6.76
N SER A 653 18.67 17.14 -5.96
CA SER A 653 19.74 17.95 -5.38
C SER A 653 19.23 18.68 -4.13
N PRO A 654 20.06 18.80 -3.08
CA PRO A 654 19.71 19.56 -1.88
C PRO A 654 19.85 21.05 -2.19
N GLU A 655 18.73 21.76 -2.27
CA GLU A 655 18.78 23.23 -2.23
C GLU A 655 19.04 23.67 -0.78
N LYS A 656 20.24 24.24 -0.59
CA LYS A 656 20.61 25.03 0.58
C LYS A 656 19.73 26.28 0.68
N PRO A 657 19.58 26.83 1.91
CA PRO A 657 18.55 27.80 2.22
C PRO A 657 18.94 29.19 1.73
N ASP A 658 18.06 29.80 0.93
CA ASP A 658 17.91 31.25 0.91
C ASP A 658 16.44 31.64 0.71
N GLU A 659 16.09 32.77 1.29
CA GLU A 659 14.76 33.24 1.67
C GLU A 659 13.76 33.39 0.51
N LYS A 660 12.63 32.67 0.62
CA LYS A 660 11.22 33.15 0.62
C LYS A 660 10.31 32.01 0.17
N GLN A 661 9.51 31.54 1.12
CA GLN A 661 8.56 30.45 0.97
C GLN A 661 7.46 30.84 -0.04
N SER A 662 7.62 30.43 -1.30
CA SER A 662 6.57 30.53 -2.32
C SER A 662 5.52 29.46 -2.06
N SER A 663 4.37 29.85 -1.52
CA SER A 663 3.22 28.97 -1.35
C SER A 663 2.70 28.49 -2.71
N LYS A 664 2.32 27.21 -2.85
CA LYS A 664 1.61 26.72 -4.06
C LYS A 664 0.28 27.45 -4.31
N CYS A 665 -0.29 28.04 -3.26
CA CYS A 665 -1.46 28.89 -3.35
C CYS A 665 -1.09 30.25 -4.00
N PRO A 666 -1.89 30.76 -4.95
CA PRO A 666 -1.75 32.12 -5.46
C PRO A 666 -1.63 33.17 -4.35
N GLU A 667 -0.78 34.17 -4.57
CA GLU A 667 -0.57 35.27 -3.61
C GLU A 667 -1.86 36.03 -3.30
N ASP A 668 -2.77 36.11 -4.27
CA ASP A 668 -4.06 36.79 -4.14
C ASP A 668 -5.13 35.98 -3.39
N CYS A 669 -4.77 34.81 -2.84
CA CYS A 669 -5.65 33.89 -2.12
C CYS A 669 -6.87 33.43 -2.92
N SER A 670 -6.84 33.54 -4.26
CA SER A 670 -7.97 33.18 -5.13
C SER A 670 -8.30 31.70 -5.15
N GLN A 671 -7.35 30.83 -4.79
CA GLN A 671 -7.53 29.39 -4.67
C GLN A 671 -6.55 28.79 -3.65
N CYS A 672 -6.99 27.74 -2.97
CA CYS A 672 -6.19 27.05 -1.97
C CYS A 672 -5.78 25.66 -2.45
N PHE A 673 -4.49 25.44 -2.67
CA PHE A 673 -3.93 24.13 -3.05
C PHE A 673 -3.37 23.34 -1.85
N GLU A 674 -3.20 24.00 -0.71
CA GLU A 674 -2.61 23.43 0.49
C GLU A 674 -3.54 23.71 1.67
N TYR A 675 -3.99 22.66 2.34
CA TYR A 675 -4.83 22.82 3.52
C TYR A 675 -3.95 22.82 4.77
N ALA A 676 -4.35 23.62 5.75
CA ALA A 676 -3.77 23.63 7.09
C ALA A 676 -4.77 23.03 8.08
N ASP A 677 -4.26 22.63 9.23
CA ASP A 677 -5.11 22.38 10.39
C ASP A 677 -5.37 23.69 11.11
N VAL A 678 -6.55 23.79 11.76
CA VAL A 678 -6.92 24.98 12.53
C VAL A 678 -5.98 25.24 13.71
N ILE A 679 -5.38 24.17 14.24
CA ILE A 679 -4.34 24.18 15.27
C ILE A 679 -3.30 23.10 14.95
N ASP A 680 -2.12 23.20 15.52
CA ASP A 680 -1.08 22.19 15.34
C ASP A 680 -1.45 20.88 16.08
N ASN A 681 -1.33 19.74 15.39
CA ASN A 681 -1.69 18.40 15.88
C ASN A 681 -3.13 18.33 16.43
N PRO A 682 -4.15 18.62 15.60
CA PRO A 682 -5.53 18.72 16.06
C PRO A 682 -6.01 17.39 16.65
N LYS A 683 -6.75 17.44 17.75
CA LYS A 683 -7.43 16.27 18.34
C LYS A 683 -8.92 16.52 18.35
N LEU A 684 -9.71 15.48 18.09
CA LEU A 684 -11.15 15.53 18.20
C LEU A 684 -11.55 15.71 19.66
N ASN A 685 -12.63 16.48 19.88
CA ASN A 685 -13.23 16.62 21.19
C ASN A 685 -13.82 15.29 21.68
N ASP A 686 -13.49 14.90 22.90
CA ASP A 686 -13.87 13.66 23.56
C ASP A 686 -14.82 13.86 24.75
N GLN A 687 -15.50 15.01 24.83
CA GLN A 687 -16.55 15.28 25.82
C GLN A 687 -17.65 14.21 25.80
N SER A 688 -17.83 13.57 24.64
CA SER A 688 -18.67 12.40 24.51
C SER A 688 -17.78 11.15 24.55
N ASN A 689 -18.26 10.08 25.22
CA ASN A 689 -17.58 8.77 25.28
C ASN A 689 -17.34 8.11 23.90
N ASN A 690 -17.68 8.80 22.81
CA ASN A 690 -17.44 8.43 21.42
C ASN A 690 -17.28 9.73 20.62
N VAL A 691 -16.06 10.07 20.22
CA VAL A 691 -15.74 11.31 19.51
C VAL A 691 -16.56 11.52 18.23
N ASN A 692 -17.08 10.45 17.63
CA ASN A 692 -17.95 10.52 16.45
C ASN A 692 -19.29 11.22 16.70
N LYS A 693 -19.71 11.38 17.96
CA LYS A 693 -20.84 12.24 18.31
C LYS A 693 -20.52 13.73 18.15
N ASN A 694 -19.24 14.09 18.13
CA ASN A 694 -18.71 15.45 17.99
C ASN A 694 -18.22 15.76 16.57
N ARG A 695 -18.48 14.86 15.61
CA ARG A 695 -18.10 14.97 14.20
C ARG A 695 -19.32 15.07 13.30
N PHE A 696 -19.11 15.66 12.13
CA PHE A 696 -20.18 15.93 11.18
C PHE A 696 -20.88 14.63 10.76
N HIS A 697 -22.16 14.51 11.16
CA HIS A 697 -23.06 13.43 10.76
C HIS A 697 -22.51 11.99 10.94
N ARG A 698 -21.63 11.74 11.92
CA ARG A 698 -21.06 10.41 12.15
C ARG A 698 -21.87 9.55 13.12
N THR A 699 -22.29 10.10 14.26
CA THR A 699 -23.11 9.37 15.24
C THR A 699 -24.12 10.31 15.90
N PRO A 700 -25.40 9.91 16.04
CA PRO A 700 -26.41 10.76 16.65
C PRO A 700 -26.20 10.91 18.17
N ARG A 701 -26.56 12.09 18.69
CA ARG A 701 -26.69 12.38 20.13
C ARG A 701 -28.14 12.28 20.54
N TYR A 702 -28.37 11.89 21.80
CA TYR A 702 -29.70 11.79 22.39
C TYR A 702 -29.74 12.63 23.66
N ASN A 703 -30.81 13.39 23.84
CA ASN A 703 -31.11 14.11 25.08
C ASN A 703 -32.62 14.27 25.23
N ASN A 704 -33.08 14.78 26.37
CA ASN A 704 -34.51 14.91 26.67
C ASN A 704 -35.27 15.83 25.68
N LYS A 705 -34.58 16.80 25.06
CA LYS A 705 -35.16 17.69 24.03
C LYS A 705 -35.23 17.04 22.65
N HIS A 706 -34.36 16.06 22.38
CA HIS A 706 -34.28 15.33 21.12
C HIS A 706 -34.27 13.82 21.36
N PRO A 707 -35.42 13.24 21.78
CA PRO A 707 -35.53 11.81 22.07
C PRO A 707 -35.34 10.94 20.82
N LYS A 708 -35.62 11.48 19.63
CA LYS A 708 -35.38 10.83 18.33
C LYS A 708 -33.92 10.90 17.86
N GLY A 709 -33.06 11.57 18.63
CA GLY A 709 -31.67 11.82 18.31
C GLY A 709 -31.47 12.97 17.31
N TYR A 710 -30.28 13.55 17.31
CA TYR A 710 -29.86 14.58 16.37
C TYR A 710 -28.37 14.43 16.04
N TYR A 711 -27.97 14.89 14.85
CA TYR A 711 -26.56 14.85 14.44
C TYR A 711 -25.86 16.19 14.70
N HIS A 712 -24.55 16.10 14.91
CA HIS A 712 -23.70 17.27 15.01
C HIS A 712 -23.41 17.86 13.63
N THR A 713 -23.49 19.20 13.50
CA THR A 713 -23.48 19.92 12.22
C THR A 713 -22.11 20.41 11.78
N GLY A 714 -21.08 20.07 12.56
CA GLY A 714 -19.67 20.37 12.30
C GLY A 714 -18.76 19.36 12.99
N THR A 715 -17.49 19.71 13.14
CA THR A 715 -16.50 18.93 13.90
C THR A 715 -15.88 19.79 14.99
N ASP A 716 -15.86 19.25 16.23
CA ASP A 716 -15.25 19.91 17.38
C ASP A 716 -13.78 19.48 17.53
N ILE A 717 -12.86 20.43 17.44
CA ILE A 717 -11.42 20.21 17.62
C ILE A 717 -10.98 20.80 18.96
N LEU A 718 -10.37 19.97 19.82
CA LEU A 718 -9.86 20.38 21.14
C LEU A 718 -8.89 21.54 21.00
N ALA A 719 -9.19 22.64 21.68
CA ALA A 719 -8.38 23.84 21.70
C ALA A 719 -8.58 24.52 23.06
N GLN A 720 -7.50 24.60 23.84
CA GLN A 720 -7.50 25.35 25.10
C GLN A 720 -7.82 26.82 24.85
N LEU A 721 -8.29 27.55 25.86
CA LEU A 721 -8.59 28.99 25.72
C LEU A 721 -7.37 29.75 25.20
N ASP A 722 -7.65 30.75 24.38
CA ASP A 722 -6.68 31.68 23.82
C ASP A 722 -5.59 31.03 22.94
N LYS A 723 -5.79 29.78 22.51
CA LYS A 723 -4.91 29.14 21.53
C LYS A 723 -5.10 29.77 20.16
N GLU A 724 -3.99 30.11 19.50
CA GLU A 724 -4.00 30.66 18.15
C GLU A 724 -4.67 29.69 17.15
N LEU A 725 -5.64 30.22 16.40
CA LEU A 725 -6.36 29.51 15.34
C LEU A 725 -5.88 29.99 13.97
N LYS A 726 -5.60 29.03 13.10
CA LYS A 726 -5.07 29.23 11.75
C LYS A 726 -6.14 28.94 10.70
N SER A 727 -6.16 29.71 9.62
CA SER A 727 -7.10 29.45 8.52
C SER A 727 -6.76 28.12 7.87
N MET A 728 -7.73 27.22 7.75
CA MET A 728 -7.55 25.94 7.08
C MET A 728 -7.27 26.12 5.58
N LEU A 729 -7.88 27.12 4.94
CA LEU A 729 -7.76 27.39 3.50
C LEU A 729 -7.39 28.86 3.21
N CYS A 730 -6.80 29.11 2.04
CA CYS A 730 -6.74 30.46 1.46
C CYS A 730 -8.14 30.92 1.05
N GLY A 731 -8.47 32.17 1.34
CA GLY A 731 -9.74 32.74 0.92
C GLY A 731 -9.94 34.17 1.41
N GLU A 732 -11.20 34.57 1.38
CA GLU A 732 -11.67 35.89 1.80
C GLU A 732 -12.61 35.74 3.01
N VAL A 733 -12.37 36.52 4.04
CA VAL A 733 -13.23 36.57 5.23
C VAL A 733 -14.57 37.20 4.85
N VAL A 734 -15.66 36.46 4.96
CA VAL A 734 -17.02 36.97 4.65
C VAL A 734 -17.82 37.34 5.90
N GLU A 735 -17.46 36.79 7.05
CA GLU A 735 -18.03 37.12 8.37
C GLU A 735 -16.92 37.13 9.42
N ALA A 736 -16.92 38.11 10.31
CA ALA A 736 -16.09 38.18 11.51
C ALA A 736 -16.84 39.03 12.54
N LEU A 737 -17.64 38.39 13.39
CA LEU A 737 -18.57 39.08 14.31
C LEU A 737 -18.91 38.22 15.53
N ASP A 738 -19.46 38.86 16.56
CA ASP A 738 -20.12 38.16 17.67
C ASP A 738 -21.60 37.96 17.32
N THR A 739 -22.03 36.70 17.21
CA THR A 739 -23.43 36.37 16.90
C THR A 739 -24.37 36.67 18.06
N LYS A 740 -23.83 36.84 19.28
CA LYS A 740 -24.58 36.92 20.55
C LYS A 740 -25.51 35.72 20.80
N GLY A 741 -25.36 34.65 20.03
CA GLY A 741 -26.16 33.42 20.12
C GLY A 741 -25.28 32.21 20.38
N ASP A 742 -25.81 31.03 20.08
CA ASP A 742 -25.20 29.74 20.41
C ASP A 742 -23.78 29.56 19.83
N LEU A 743 -23.49 30.13 18.66
CA LEU A 743 -22.18 30.02 18.01
C LEU A 743 -21.11 30.95 18.63
N GLY A 744 -21.52 31.92 19.44
CA GLY A 744 -20.63 32.93 20.01
C GLY A 744 -19.97 33.80 18.94
N LYS A 745 -18.67 34.09 19.12
CA LYS A 745 -17.86 34.80 18.13
C LYS A 745 -17.46 33.86 17.00
N ILE A 746 -17.69 34.31 15.77
CA ILE A 746 -17.43 33.52 14.56
C ILE A 746 -16.50 34.23 13.59
N VAL A 747 -15.80 33.43 12.79
CA VAL A 747 -15.16 33.87 11.54
C VAL A 747 -15.57 32.88 10.45
N THR A 748 -16.04 33.38 9.31
CA THR A 748 -16.36 32.56 8.13
C THR A 748 -15.47 32.97 6.97
N ILE A 749 -14.77 32.03 6.36
CA ILE A 749 -13.85 32.25 5.25
C ILE A 749 -14.39 31.55 4.00
N LYS A 750 -14.69 32.35 2.97
CA LYS A 750 -15.03 31.86 1.63
C LYS A 750 -13.74 31.55 0.88
N SER A 751 -13.56 30.28 0.56
CA SER A 751 -12.36 29.75 -0.10
C SER A 751 -12.74 29.12 -1.44
N LYS A 752 -11.80 29.04 -2.37
CA LYS A 752 -11.84 28.01 -3.43
C LYS A 752 -10.90 26.89 -3.03
N ASP A 753 -11.43 25.68 -2.95
CA ASP A 753 -10.69 24.49 -2.56
C ASP A 753 -9.68 24.07 -3.67
N LYS A 754 -8.92 22.99 -3.46
CA LYS A 754 -7.93 22.45 -4.43
C LYS A 754 -8.54 22.24 -5.83
N ASN A 755 -9.84 22.04 -5.86
CA ASN A 755 -10.66 21.66 -6.99
C ASN A 755 -11.35 22.86 -7.65
N GLY A 756 -11.11 24.08 -7.17
CA GLY A 756 -11.71 25.32 -7.65
C GLY A 756 -13.17 25.53 -7.20
N LYS A 757 -13.71 24.66 -6.33
CA LYS A 757 -15.08 24.77 -5.80
C LYS A 757 -15.11 25.76 -4.64
N PHE A 758 -16.17 26.56 -4.57
CA PHE A 758 -16.37 27.40 -3.41
C PHE A 758 -16.73 26.58 -2.18
N ILE A 759 -16.09 26.92 -1.07
CA ILE A 759 -16.37 26.36 0.25
C ILE A 759 -16.28 27.48 1.29
N TRP A 760 -17.24 27.51 2.20
CA TRP A 760 -17.26 28.41 3.33
C TRP A 760 -16.91 27.60 4.56
N ILE A 761 -15.79 27.95 5.22
CA ILE A 761 -15.39 27.35 6.48
C ILE A 761 -15.69 28.35 7.59
N ARG A 762 -16.53 27.94 8.54
CA ARG A 762 -16.92 28.75 9.70
C ARG A 762 -16.27 28.18 10.95
N TYR A 763 -15.63 29.06 11.73
CA TYR A 763 -15.02 28.76 13.02
C TYR A 763 -15.83 29.46 14.11
N CYS A 764 -16.26 28.72 15.13
CA CYS A 764 -17.17 29.19 16.17
C CYS A 764 -16.54 29.10 17.58
N HIS A 765 -17.21 29.71 18.55
CA HIS A 765 -16.82 29.78 19.97
C HIS A 765 -15.51 30.54 20.24
N LEU A 766 -15.07 31.42 19.33
CA LEU A 766 -13.81 32.14 19.48
C LEU A 766 -13.83 33.07 20.70
N ASN A 767 -12.66 33.35 21.28
CA ASN A 767 -12.54 34.40 22.29
C ASN A 767 -12.29 35.77 21.63
N SER A 768 -11.46 35.77 20.59
CA SER A 768 -11.11 36.96 19.80
C SER A 768 -10.74 36.58 18.36
N PHE A 769 -10.81 37.55 17.45
CA PHE A 769 -10.31 37.45 16.09
C PHE A 769 -9.62 38.76 15.69
N SER A 770 -8.65 38.66 14.78
CA SER A 770 -7.80 39.76 14.31
C SER A 770 -7.99 40.05 12.82
N VAL A 771 -9.15 39.65 12.28
CA VAL A 771 -9.50 39.80 10.86
C VAL A 771 -10.82 40.53 10.68
N SER A 772 -11.03 41.10 9.49
CA SER A 772 -12.26 41.83 9.13
C SER A 772 -12.86 41.33 7.82
N LYS A 773 -14.16 41.54 7.62
CA LYS A 773 -14.87 41.17 6.38
C LYS A 773 -14.19 41.81 5.16
N GLY A 774 -13.99 41.02 4.09
CA GLY A 774 -13.27 41.39 2.87
C GLY A 774 -11.76 41.10 2.93
N GLN A 775 -11.20 40.80 4.10
CA GLN A 775 -9.77 40.51 4.22
C GLN A 775 -9.41 39.18 3.56
N LYS A 776 -8.38 39.21 2.71
CA LYS A 776 -7.76 38.00 2.15
C LYS A 776 -6.80 37.38 3.16
N ILE A 777 -6.85 36.07 3.30
CA ILE A 777 -6.02 35.32 4.25
C ILE A 777 -5.52 34.03 3.61
N LYS A 778 -4.23 33.72 3.79
CA LYS A 778 -3.62 32.46 3.35
C LYS A 778 -3.90 31.33 4.34
N HIS A 779 -3.91 30.09 3.85
CA HIS A 779 -3.93 28.90 4.70
C HIS A 779 -2.75 28.93 5.69
N GLY A 780 -2.97 28.41 6.89
CA GLY A 780 -1.98 28.38 7.96
C GLY A 780 -1.72 29.74 8.64
N LYS A 781 -2.29 30.85 8.15
CA LYS A 781 -2.18 32.16 8.82
C LYS A 781 -3.17 32.25 9.98
N ALA A 782 -2.68 32.79 11.10
CA ALA A 782 -3.48 33.06 12.27
C ALA A 782 -4.56 34.12 11.97
N PHE A 783 -5.77 33.90 12.47
CA PHE A 783 -6.89 34.85 12.33
C PHE A 783 -7.62 35.15 13.64
N GLY A 784 -7.37 34.37 14.69
CA GLY A 784 -8.04 34.54 15.96
C GLY A 784 -7.57 33.55 17.01
N LYS A 785 -8.30 33.50 18.12
CA LYS A 785 -8.00 32.63 19.25
C LYS A 785 -9.23 31.84 19.66
N SER A 786 -9.04 30.56 19.99
CA SER A 786 -10.08 29.70 20.56
C SER A 786 -10.62 30.30 21.85
N GLY A 787 -11.88 30.00 22.11
CA GLY A 787 -12.55 30.41 23.33
C GLY A 787 -13.61 29.40 23.72
N ASN A 788 -14.58 29.90 24.46
CA ASN A 788 -15.76 29.20 24.91
C ASN A 788 -16.98 30.11 24.78
N THR A 789 -17.03 31.00 23.78
CA THR A 789 -18.18 31.92 23.64
C THR A 789 -19.42 31.21 23.09
N GLY A 790 -20.60 31.79 23.31
CA GLY A 790 -21.87 31.17 22.92
C GLY A 790 -22.28 30.04 23.87
N ASN A 791 -22.80 28.94 23.33
CA ASN A 791 -23.24 27.78 24.12
C ASN A 791 -22.07 26.95 24.70
N ALA A 792 -20.83 27.24 24.29
CA ALA A 792 -19.64 26.58 24.80
C ALA A 792 -19.15 27.10 26.17
N LYS A 793 -19.79 28.14 26.71
CA LYS A 793 -19.33 28.87 27.91
C LYS A 793 -19.20 28.01 29.16
N ASP A 794 -20.11 27.05 29.34
CA ASP A 794 -20.24 26.24 30.55
C ASP A 794 -19.53 24.88 30.43
N ILE A 795 -18.76 24.67 29.35
CA ILE A 795 -18.04 23.42 29.12
C ILE A 795 -16.81 23.34 30.06
N SER A 796 -16.50 22.15 30.58
CA SER A 796 -15.30 21.95 31.40
C SER A 796 -14.01 22.24 30.60
N PRO A 797 -12.95 22.80 31.23
CA PRO A 797 -11.76 23.25 30.51
C PRO A 797 -11.02 22.21 29.66
N GLN A 798 -11.09 20.95 30.07
CA GLN A 798 -10.51 19.83 29.32
C GLN A 798 -11.18 19.59 27.95
N TYR A 799 -12.41 20.09 27.76
CA TYR A 799 -13.20 19.94 26.54
C TYR A 799 -13.40 21.25 25.77
N TYR A 800 -12.63 22.30 26.10
CA TYR A 800 -12.60 23.49 25.26
C TYR A 800 -12.19 23.14 23.84
N HIS A 801 -12.86 23.76 22.87
CA HIS A 801 -12.73 23.41 21.48
C HIS A 801 -13.04 24.60 20.58
N VAL A 802 -12.60 24.49 19.33
CA VAL A 802 -13.15 25.25 18.21
C VAL A 802 -14.15 24.36 17.47
N HIS A 803 -15.36 24.86 17.26
CA HIS A 803 -16.36 24.18 16.45
C HIS A 803 -16.22 24.66 15.00
N ILE A 804 -16.09 23.72 14.06
CA ILE A 804 -15.85 24.02 12.65
C ILE A 804 -17.01 23.50 11.81
N GLU A 805 -17.62 24.37 11.01
CA GLU A 805 -18.62 23.99 10.01
C GLU A 805 -18.11 24.26 8.60
N ALA A 806 -18.58 23.48 7.62
CA ALA A 806 -18.29 23.71 6.20
C ALA A 806 -19.59 23.68 5.37
N SER A 807 -19.71 24.58 4.40
CA SER A 807 -20.86 24.68 3.49
C SER A 807 -20.44 25.05 2.06
N THR A 808 -21.07 24.46 1.04
CA THR A 808 -20.74 24.70 -0.38
C THR A 808 -21.41 25.93 -0.99
N ASP A 809 -22.31 26.60 -0.27
CA ASP A 809 -22.98 27.83 -0.71
C ASP A 809 -22.96 28.95 0.36
N GLY A 810 -22.39 28.68 1.53
CA GLY A 810 -22.33 29.62 2.65
C GLY A 810 -23.59 29.64 3.51
N VAL A 811 -24.58 28.79 3.23
CA VAL A 811 -25.77 28.60 4.06
C VAL A 811 -25.51 27.49 5.06
N PHE A 812 -25.61 27.80 6.35
CA PHE A 812 -25.40 26.84 7.44
C PHE A 812 -26.72 26.50 8.14
N TYR A 813 -27.56 27.48 8.48
CA TYR A 813 -28.86 27.22 9.12
C TYR A 813 -29.94 26.90 8.09
N GLY A 814 -30.68 25.80 8.26
CA GLY A 814 -31.80 25.40 7.39
C GLY A 814 -31.42 24.93 5.98
N GLY A 815 -30.13 25.00 5.59
CA GLY A 815 -29.64 24.57 4.28
C GLY A 815 -29.30 23.07 4.22
N THR A 816 -29.30 22.51 3.01
CA THR A 816 -28.94 21.11 2.72
C THR A 816 -27.51 20.94 2.21
N THR A 817 -26.73 22.02 2.22
CA THR A 817 -25.40 22.18 1.58
C THR A 817 -24.23 22.12 2.54
N ARG A 818 -24.48 21.78 3.82
CA ARG A 818 -23.43 21.50 4.79
C ARG A 818 -22.66 20.24 4.39
N VAL A 819 -21.35 20.29 4.54
CA VAL A 819 -20.43 19.19 4.22
C VAL A 819 -19.46 18.95 5.36
N ASP A 820 -18.80 17.81 5.33
CA ASP A 820 -17.84 17.41 6.36
C ASP A 820 -16.61 18.33 6.35
N PRO A 821 -16.37 19.13 7.41
CA PRO A 821 -15.24 20.05 7.50
C PRO A 821 -13.89 19.33 7.52
N GLU A 822 -13.84 18.06 7.96
CA GLU A 822 -12.61 17.27 8.00
C GLU A 822 -12.04 17.01 6.60
N GLN A 823 -12.86 17.10 5.54
CA GLN A 823 -12.39 17.04 4.15
C GLN A 823 -11.36 18.14 3.84
N PHE A 824 -11.48 19.28 4.54
CA PHE A 824 -10.70 20.49 4.34
C PHE A 824 -9.57 20.67 5.37
N MET A 825 -9.43 19.73 6.32
CA MET A 825 -8.31 19.68 7.26
C MET A 825 -7.10 18.97 6.64
N LYS A 826 -5.90 19.28 7.13
CA LYS A 826 -4.68 18.55 6.74
C LYS A 826 -4.63 17.18 7.40
N THR A 827 -4.88 17.13 8.70
CA THR A 827 -4.99 15.90 9.50
C THR A 827 -6.32 15.20 9.21
N LYS A 828 -6.29 13.87 9.11
CA LYS A 828 -7.47 13.00 8.96
C LYS A 828 -7.63 12.10 10.18
N PHE A 829 -8.87 11.73 10.51
CA PHE A 829 -9.21 10.95 11.69
C PHE A 829 -9.93 9.64 11.31
N ASP A 830 -9.60 8.55 12.00
CA ASP A 830 -10.25 7.25 11.83
C ASP A 830 -11.69 7.28 12.37
N GLU A 831 -12.48 6.27 12.02
CA GLU A 831 -13.88 6.17 12.46
C GLU A 831 -14.03 5.46 13.81
N THR A 832 -12.93 5.26 14.57
CA THR A 832 -13.01 4.63 15.89
C THR A 832 -13.63 5.59 16.91
N ILE A 833 -14.07 5.06 18.06
CA ILE A 833 -14.62 5.88 19.15
C ILE A 833 -13.61 6.88 19.75
N LYS A 834 -12.31 6.72 19.43
CA LYS A 834 -11.22 7.62 19.83
C LYS A 834 -10.82 8.60 18.72
N GLY A 835 -11.17 8.32 17.45
CA GLY A 835 -10.84 9.13 16.29
C GLY A 835 -9.34 9.42 16.18
N ASN A 836 -8.52 8.37 16.02
CA ASN A 836 -7.06 8.54 15.95
C ASN A 836 -6.65 9.13 14.60
N HIS A 837 -5.47 9.75 14.53
CA HIS A 837 -4.92 10.24 13.27
C HIS A 837 -4.70 9.10 12.28
N ILE A 838 -5.21 9.25 11.07
CA ILE A 838 -4.91 8.38 9.92
C ILE A 838 -3.59 8.87 9.33
N LYS A 839 -2.61 7.97 9.21
CA LYS A 839 -1.31 8.26 8.58
C LYS A 839 -1.37 8.16 7.07
#